data_AF-Q5KF31-F1
#
_entry.id   AF-Q5KF31-F1
#
_cell.length_a   1.000
_cell.length_b   1.000
_cell.length_c   1.000
_cell.angle_alpha   90.00
_cell.angle_beta   90.00
_cell.angle_gamma   90.00
#
_symmetry.space_group_name_H-M   'P 1'
#
loop_
_entity.id
_entity.type
_entity.pdbx_description
1 polymer ?
#
loop_
_entity_poly.entity_id
_entity_poly.type
_entity_poly.pdbx_seq_one_letter_code
_entity_poly.pdbx_strand_id
1 'polypeptide(L)'
;MQPFHPHTPQPTHHLYAPSTPDSPSFEKESHFSSSSADAQARQKREAADGVVRDYEDKRDRLAKAIESSVYLLADLKNFNGQQWTVRYPHLRSSEPVEPGSSSPRPGMSRRTLTFADEPSQLTEVVLSSTPTARHSLKRSLSVAPAPSLSPSTSDNSATLVAEPTSIDQSEDDFSILRLDLNMGVTRHAKHLISHLEKSSISALLDNRITASLDHLTNLQKRIYDAHSRVLVTGDLNAGKSTLINTLLRREEVMPTDQQPLTTRFVEVVSARENDNKEEIHVLDKAAQYNPLDDSTYSVLDISKLEELVTDPDSDASSPPLRVFLREADIDVANPSILHNGVVDISLIDAPGLNRDSIKTTANFARQEEIDVVVFVVSAANHFTLSAKEFIWQAGHEKAHLFIVVNRFDQIKDKARCRRLVLEQIKQLSPKTYEDADSLVHFVDSAKAAMGYAEGETDELDDAFSHLEHSLRSFVLVNRSKSKLGPAQNYVTHLLADVELLAAANSLVASKERDNARDELARVKPVLEKMKKGREGLEDGLVHEEENVTEQVAERTKKGMTTALERVGRGELAAPAPGLHLPSYPGLLGVWDYAAEVKRVILASLDFAVGLAEDDARKLTAEGVDRVIALGDAHLPEDVERSNRRFNPQAMFTARPRARRQSGVSSVGLGLAAQSHLKEVNVADIFDLQHHIFIARSSLPSSSSSSHSSLDLIPVSAEGFGAASLAFGAFSMVSGKTVGLRAAIEGLAHFSDFVSNPSTRRWIGPVLGVVTAGAIAYIIYDLPNSIPRNVGRHLQSTLLSSSGNPASDDATVAFPDAQAARVSKEVRKVMRLAAWDLRERFRAAVDARGELVKESEEQEKKANKALKWFEEVEKRVDGIREEVGIKV
;
A
#
# COMPACT_ATOMS: atom_id res chain seq x y z
N MET A 1 -80.89 -87.99 7.14
CA MET A 1 -80.05 -89.08 6.58
C MET A 1 -78.62 -88.56 6.63
N GLN A 2 -77.86 -88.83 7.69
CA GLN A 2 -76.95 -90.00 7.85
C GLN A 2 -75.68 -89.90 6.97
N PRO A 3 -74.53 -90.46 7.43
CA PRO A 3 -73.27 -89.77 7.71
C PRO A 3 -72.11 -90.27 6.81
N PHE A 4 -70.84 -89.89 6.99
CA PHE A 4 -69.88 -90.70 7.75
C PHE A 4 -68.54 -89.95 8.00
N HIS A 5 -68.22 -89.80 9.29
CA HIS A 5 -66.89 -89.60 9.91
C HIS A 5 -66.26 -90.99 10.20
N PRO A 6 -64.94 -91.14 10.53
CA PRO A 6 -64.38 -90.87 11.88
C PRO A 6 -62.99 -90.21 11.84
N HIS A 7 -62.55 -89.31 12.73
CA HIS A 7 -62.50 -89.17 14.21
C HIS A 7 -61.11 -89.49 14.81
N THR A 8 -60.60 -88.44 15.47
CA THR A 8 -59.48 -88.23 16.41
C THR A 8 -59.36 -89.25 17.56
N PRO A 9 -58.22 -89.36 18.29
CA PRO A 9 -58.04 -88.61 19.56
C PRO A 9 -56.59 -88.25 20.00
N GLN A 10 -56.50 -87.32 20.97
CA GLN A 10 -55.35 -87.00 21.87
C GLN A 10 -55.35 -87.92 23.14
N PRO A 11 -54.66 -87.66 24.28
CA PRO A 11 -53.21 -87.70 24.58
C PRO A 11 -52.82 -88.48 25.90
N THR A 12 -51.50 -88.55 26.19
CA THR A 12 -50.78 -88.62 27.50
C THR A 12 -50.43 -89.91 28.31
N HIS A 13 -49.18 -89.86 28.84
CA HIS A 13 -48.60 -90.37 30.11
C HIS A 13 -47.93 -91.78 30.26
N HIS A 14 -46.58 -91.77 30.28
CA HIS A 14 -45.63 -92.21 31.35
C HIS A 14 -45.35 -93.70 31.72
N LEU A 15 -44.05 -94.10 31.62
CA LEU A 15 -43.12 -94.60 32.69
C LEU A 15 -42.29 -95.91 32.44
N TYR A 16 -40.99 -95.78 32.77
CA TYR A 16 -39.97 -96.72 33.31
C TYR A 16 -38.98 -97.53 32.41
N ALA A 17 -37.73 -97.54 32.90
CA ALA A 17 -36.37 -97.78 32.32
C ALA A 17 -35.87 -99.26 32.44
N PRO A 18 -34.57 -99.70 32.27
CA PRO A 18 -33.28 -98.96 32.18
C PRO A 18 -32.10 -99.50 31.29
N SER A 19 -31.05 -98.66 31.18
CA SER A 19 -29.57 -98.89 31.08
C SER A 19 -28.91 -99.78 30.00
N THR A 20 -27.97 -99.21 29.22
CA THR A 20 -26.49 -99.44 29.26
C THR A 20 -25.74 -98.51 28.28
N PRO A 21 -24.47 -98.11 28.54
CA PRO A 21 -23.65 -97.30 27.64
C PRO A 21 -22.64 -98.14 26.85
N ASP A 22 -22.42 -97.88 25.57
CA ASP A 22 -21.17 -98.27 24.89
C ASP A 22 -20.91 -97.51 23.58
N SER A 23 -19.72 -96.89 23.52
CA SER A 23 -18.85 -96.58 22.36
C SER A 23 -19.32 -95.68 21.20
N PRO A 24 -18.54 -94.63 20.81
CA PRO A 24 -18.81 -93.85 19.61
C PRO A 24 -18.20 -94.54 18.39
N SER A 25 -19.05 -94.98 17.45
CA SER A 25 -18.62 -95.35 16.10
C SER A 25 -18.71 -94.12 15.18
N PHE A 26 -17.59 -93.89 14.49
CA PHE A 26 -17.37 -92.94 13.42
C PHE A 26 -18.43 -93.05 12.32
N GLU A 27 -19.19 -91.97 12.05
CA GLU A 27 -19.92 -91.79 10.79
C GLU A 27 -19.51 -90.46 10.14
N LYS A 28 -19.22 -90.55 8.84
CA LYS A 28 -18.68 -89.50 7.97
C LYS A 28 -19.61 -88.29 7.86
N GLU A 29 -19.11 -87.12 8.24
CA GLU A 29 -19.64 -85.85 7.77
C GLU A 29 -19.00 -85.48 6.42
N SER A 30 -19.81 -85.52 5.37
CA SER A 30 -19.61 -84.73 4.17
C SER A 30 -20.90 -83.94 3.94
N HIS A 31 -20.77 -82.66 3.59
CA HIS A 31 -21.82 -81.65 3.34
C HIS A 31 -22.02 -80.59 4.45
N PHE A 32 -20.98 -79.83 4.78
CA PHE A 32 -21.09 -78.46 5.33
C PHE A 32 -19.79 -77.67 5.02
N SER A 33 -19.64 -77.14 3.80
CA SER A 33 -18.49 -76.26 3.49
C SER A 33 -18.74 -75.17 2.44
N SER A 34 -19.87 -75.16 1.72
CA SER A 34 -20.10 -74.15 0.67
C SER A 34 -20.59 -72.79 1.20
N SER A 35 -21.43 -72.75 2.25
CA SER A 35 -22.06 -71.48 2.69
C SER A 35 -21.11 -70.50 3.38
N SER A 36 -19.97 -70.95 3.92
CA SER A 36 -19.01 -70.08 4.62
C SER A 36 -18.01 -69.40 3.67
N ALA A 37 -17.71 -70.02 2.52
CA ALA A 37 -16.79 -69.48 1.51
C ALA A 37 -17.44 -68.29 0.77
N ASP A 38 -18.71 -68.43 0.36
CA ASP A 38 -19.47 -67.37 -0.31
C ASP A 38 -19.65 -66.12 0.57
N ALA A 39 -19.86 -66.30 1.87
CA ALA A 39 -19.98 -65.19 2.82
C ALA A 39 -18.66 -64.42 2.97
N GLN A 40 -17.53 -65.12 2.98
CA GLN A 40 -16.20 -64.50 3.04
C GLN A 40 -15.83 -63.81 1.73
N ALA A 41 -16.20 -64.36 0.58
CA ALA A 41 -15.99 -63.74 -0.73
C ALA A 41 -16.79 -62.43 -0.86
N ARG A 42 -18.05 -62.41 -0.42
CA ARG A 42 -18.89 -61.20 -0.41
C ARG A 42 -18.33 -60.10 0.50
N GLN A 43 -17.90 -60.46 1.72
CA GLN A 43 -17.32 -59.49 2.65
C GLN A 43 -16.03 -58.85 2.11
N LYS A 44 -15.21 -59.62 1.39
CA LYS A 44 -13.99 -59.12 0.75
C LYS A 44 -14.27 -58.21 -0.46
N ARG A 45 -15.36 -58.47 -1.21
CA ARG A 45 -15.84 -57.60 -2.29
C ARG A 45 -16.29 -56.24 -1.74
N GLU A 46 -17.10 -56.23 -0.69
CA GLU A 46 -17.54 -54.99 -0.02
C GLU A 46 -16.35 -54.17 0.52
N ALA A 47 -15.33 -54.84 1.06
CA ALA A 47 -14.11 -54.17 1.51
C ALA A 47 -13.34 -53.53 0.35
N ALA A 48 -13.23 -54.19 -0.80
CA ALA A 48 -12.56 -53.66 -1.99
C ALA A 48 -13.30 -52.46 -2.59
N ASP A 49 -14.63 -52.52 -2.69
CA ASP A 49 -15.45 -51.39 -3.13
C ASP A 49 -15.35 -50.20 -2.15
N GLY A 50 -15.17 -50.47 -0.86
CA GLY A 50 -14.84 -49.45 0.15
C GLY A 50 -13.52 -48.72 -0.15
N VAL A 51 -12.47 -49.46 -0.55
CA VAL A 51 -11.16 -48.88 -0.92
C VAL A 51 -11.26 -47.97 -2.14
N VAL A 52 -12.10 -48.33 -3.13
CA VAL A 52 -12.36 -47.50 -4.32
C VAL A 52 -12.98 -46.16 -3.90
N ARG A 53 -14.06 -46.20 -3.12
CA ARG A 53 -14.73 -44.98 -2.62
C ARG A 53 -13.81 -44.10 -1.78
N ASP A 54 -13.02 -44.72 -0.89
CA ASP A 54 -12.06 -44.00 -0.05
C ASP A 54 -10.98 -43.29 -0.89
N TYR A 55 -10.57 -43.88 -2.01
CA TYR A 55 -9.62 -43.26 -2.94
C TYR A 55 -10.25 -42.08 -3.69
N GLU A 56 -11.46 -42.25 -4.23
CA GLU A 56 -12.19 -41.17 -4.93
C GLU A 56 -12.43 -39.97 -4.00
N ASP A 57 -12.92 -40.23 -2.79
CA ASP A 57 -13.15 -39.21 -1.76
C ASP A 57 -11.86 -38.43 -1.45
N LYS A 58 -10.72 -39.13 -1.29
CA LYS A 58 -9.42 -38.50 -1.02
C LYS A 58 -8.92 -37.68 -2.21
N ARG A 59 -9.06 -38.22 -3.43
CA ARG A 59 -8.68 -37.53 -4.67
C ARG A 59 -9.48 -36.23 -4.81
N ASP A 60 -10.79 -36.28 -4.66
CA ASP A 60 -11.67 -35.14 -4.88
C ASP A 60 -11.49 -34.07 -3.80
N ARG A 61 -11.32 -34.49 -2.55
CA ARG A 61 -10.96 -33.59 -1.44
C ARG A 61 -9.62 -32.88 -1.68
N LEU A 62 -8.60 -33.61 -2.12
CA LEU A 62 -7.28 -33.05 -2.39
C LEU A 62 -7.31 -32.13 -3.63
N ALA A 63 -8.04 -32.50 -4.67
CA ALA A 63 -8.21 -31.66 -5.86
C ALA A 63 -8.90 -30.33 -5.50
N LYS A 64 -9.95 -30.38 -4.68
CA LYS A 64 -10.61 -29.18 -4.15
C LYS A 64 -9.65 -28.33 -3.30
N ALA A 65 -8.88 -28.96 -2.42
CA ALA A 65 -7.90 -28.26 -1.59
C ALA A 65 -6.80 -27.57 -2.43
N ILE A 66 -6.36 -28.18 -3.53
CA ILE A 66 -5.40 -27.58 -4.47
C ILE A 66 -6.02 -26.37 -5.17
N GLU A 67 -7.27 -26.49 -5.65
CA GLU A 67 -7.99 -25.39 -6.27
C GLU A 67 -8.15 -24.21 -5.28
N SER A 68 -8.60 -24.49 -4.05
CA SER A 68 -8.67 -23.50 -2.97
C SER A 68 -7.31 -22.87 -2.66
N SER A 69 -6.22 -23.65 -2.70
CA SER A 69 -4.84 -23.17 -2.49
C SER A 69 -4.35 -22.28 -3.64
N VAL A 70 -4.72 -22.59 -4.88
CA VAL A 70 -4.46 -21.74 -6.05
C VAL A 70 -5.15 -20.39 -5.89
N TYR A 71 -6.42 -20.38 -5.50
CA TYR A 71 -7.15 -19.13 -5.22
C TYR A 71 -6.52 -18.33 -4.08
N LEU A 72 -6.09 -18.99 -3.00
CA LEU A 72 -5.43 -18.34 -1.87
C LEU A 72 -4.10 -17.68 -2.28
N LEU A 73 -3.25 -18.38 -3.04
CA LEU A 73 -1.98 -17.85 -3.51
C LEU A 73 -2.15 -16.73 -4.55
N ALA A 74 -3.11 -16.85 -5.46
CA ALA A 74 -3.42 -15.81 -6.43
C ALA A 74 -3.92 -14.52 -5.73
N ASP A 75 -4.74 -14.67 -4.70
CA ASP A 75 -5.20 -13.56 -3.88
C ASP A 75 -4.05 -12.92 -3.07
N LEU A 76 -3.17 -13.73 -2.47
CA LEU A 76 -1.95 -13.25 -1.80
C LEU A 76 -1.04 -12.43 -2.75
N LYS A 77 -0.88 -12.89 -4.00
CA LYS A 77 -0.12 -12.17 -5.02
C LYS A 77 -0.76 -10.81 -5.37
N ASN A 78 -2.08 -10.78 -5.56
CA ASN A 78 -2.80 -9.53 -5.84
C ASN A 78 -2.74 -8.56 -4.66
N PHE A 79 -2.88 -9.07 -3.43
CA PHE A 79 -2.76 -8.29 -2.21
C PHE A 79 -1.37 -7.67 -2.05
N ASN A 80 -0.31 -8.46 -2.31
CA ASN A 80 1.08 -8.03 -2.27
C ASN A 80 1.38 -6.87 -3.25
N GLY A 81 0.85 -6.98 -4.48
CA GLY A 81 1.10 -6.00 -5.53
C GLY A 81 0.28 -4.71 -5.45
N GLN A 82 -0.94 -4.75 -4.89
CA GLN A 82 -1.89 -3.63 -5.00
C GLN A 82 -2.26 -2.97 -3.67
N GLN A 83 -2.29 -3.73 -2.56
CA GLN A 83 -2.88 -3.25 -1.31
C GLN A 83 -1.86 -3.07 -0.20
N TRP A 84 -0.95 -4.03 -0.04
CA TRP A 84 0.03 -4.05 1.03
C TRP A 84 1.26 -4.85 0.63
N THR A 85 2.43 -4.25 0.70
CA THR A 85 3.68 -4.97 0.44
C THR A 85 4.00 -5.92 1.60
N VAL A 86 3.87 -7.21 1.34
CA VAL A 86 4.12 -8.29 2.30
C VAL A 86 5.61 -8.33 2.63
N ARG A 87 5.94 -8.30 3.92
CA ARG A 87 7.31 -8.39 4.42
C ARG A 87 7.68 -9.85 4.68
N TYR A 88 8.87 -10.24 4.25
CA TYR A 88 9.38 -11.59 4.48
C TYR A 88 10.02 -11.69 5.88
N PRO A 89 9.53 -12.56 6.78
CA PRO A 89 10.06 -12.68 8.13
C PRO A 89 11.32 -13.54 8.18
N HIS A 90 12.24 -13.18 9.08
CA HIS A 90 13.42 -13.95 9.47
C HIS A 90 13.31 -14.30 10.95
N LEU A 91 13.26 -15.60 11.27
CA LEU A 91 13.22 -16.05 12.66
C LEU A 91 14.61 -16.52 13.05
N ARG A 92 15.21 -15.89 14.06
CA ARG A 92 16.47 -16.36 14.66
C ARG A 92 16.16 -17.09 15.96
N SER A 93 16.83 -18.19 16.23
CA SER A 93 16.82 -18.79 17.57
C SER A 93 17.40 -17.77 18.55
N SER A 94 16.72 -17.52 19.66
CA SER A 94 17.33 -16.77 20.76
C SER A 94 18.47 -17.62 21.32
N GLU A 95 19.69 -17.06 21.45
CA GLU A 95 20.79 -17.72 22.16
C GLU A 95 20.30 -18.16 23.55
N PRO A 96 20.68 -19.37 24.02
CA PRO A 96 20.26 -19.83 25.33
C PRO A 96 20.86 -18.90 26.40
N VAL A 97 19.99 -18.12 27.04
CA VAL A 97 20.31 -17.45 28.30
C VAL A 97 20.68 -18.53 29.33
N GLU A 98 21.71 -18.25 30.13
CA GLU A 98 22.39 -19.13 31.09
C GLU A 98 21.54 -20.24 31.76
N PRO A 99 22.14 -21.39 32.11
CA PRO A 99 21.44 -22.57 32.63
C PRO A 99 20.95 -22.34 34.07
N GLY A 100 19.84 -21.61 34.22
CA GLY A 100 19.31 -21.25 35.54
C GLY A 100 17.78 -21.31 35.69
N SER A 101 17.00 -21.39 34.62
CA SER A 101 15.52 -21.40 34.74
C SER A 101 14.87 -22.50 33.91
N SER A 102 14.17 -23.39 34.63
CA SER A 102 13.13 -24.35 34.19
C SER A 102 13.18 -24.86 32.75
N SER A 103 13.38 -26.18 32.62
CA SER A 103 13.26 -26.95 31.37
C SER A 103 12.21 -26.40 30.39
N PRO A 104 12.53 -26.16 29.11
CA PRO A 104 11.53 -25.75 28.14
C PRO A 104 10.50 -26.86 27.99
N ARG A 105 9.21 -26.51 28.04
CA ARG A 105 8.13 -27.44 27.69
C ARG A 105 8.31 -27.89 26.23
N PRO A 106 8.13 -29.18 25.89
CA PRO A 106 8.20 -29.63 24.51
C PRO A 106 7.21 -28.85 23.62
N GLY A 107 7.69 -28.24 22.53
CA GLY A 107 6.82 -27.61 21.50
C GLY A 107 6.68 -26.08 21.56
N MET A 108 7.36 -25.38 22.47
CA MET A 108 7.41 -23.90 22.49
C MET A 108 8.84 -23.41 22.32
N SER A 109 9.16 -22.88 21.13
CA SER A 109 10.47 -22.27 20.85
C SER A 109 10.34 -20.75 20.89
N ARG A 110 11.08 -20.10 21.80
CA ARG A 110 11.26 -18.64 21.76
C ARG A 110 12.19 -18.32 20.59
N ARG A 111 11.74 -17.45 19.69
CA ARG A 111 12.53 -16.96 18.56
C ARG A 111 12.46 -15.43 18.50
N THR A 112 13.49 -14.81 17.94
CA THR A 112 13.46 -13.38 17.64
C THR A 112 13.00 -13.22 16.19
N LEU A 113 11.87 -12.55 16.01
CA LEU A 113 11.37 -12.17 14.70
C LEU A 113 12.05 -10.87 14.29
N THR A 114 12.67 -10.92 13.11
CA THR A 114 13.20 -9.77 12.38
C THR A 114 12.61 -9.76 10.99
N PHE A 115 12.52 -8.59 10.38
CA PHE A 115 12.20 -8.49 8.96
C PHE A 115 13.49 -8.23 8.19
N ALA A 116 13.54 -8.72 6.94
CA ALA A 116 14.67 -8.47 6.06
C ALA A 116 15.01 -6.97 5.96
N ASP A 117 13.98 -6.12 5.87
CA ASP A 117 14.14 -4.68 5.61
C ASP A 117 14.58 -3.86 6.84
N GLU A 118 14.35 -4.35 8.07
CA GLU A 118 14.66 -3.64 9.32
C GLU A 118 15.36 -4.59 10.31
N PRO A 119 16.65 -4.92 10.08
CA PRO A 119 17.38 -5.89 10.91
C PRO A 119 17.62 -5.41 12.36
N SER A 120 17.43 -4.11 12.64
CA SER A 120 17.59 -3.52 13.98
C SER A 120 16.38 -3.69 14.88
N GLN A 121 15.19 -3.98 14.33
CA GLN A 121 13.97 -4.19 15.12
C GLN A 121 13.78 -5.68 15.40
N LEU A 122 14.19 -6.09 16.60
CA LEU A 122 13.97 -7.45 17.11
C LEU A 122 12.67 -7.50 17.91
N THR A 123 11.75 -8.37 17.51
CA THR A 123 10.55 -8.67 18.31
C THR A 123 10.66 -10.08 18.87
N GLU A 124 10.60 -10.25 20.19
CA GLU A 124 10.57 -11.58 20.79
C GLU A 124 9.21 -12.22 20.57
N VAL A 125 9.23 -13.42 20.02
CA VAL A 125 8.04 -14.12 19.55
C VAL A 125 8.12 -15.59 19.94
N VAL A 126 6.99 -16.12 20.40
CA VAL A 126 6.84 -17.54 20.67
C VAL A 126 6.24 -18.20 19.44
N LEU A 127 7.01 -19.13 18.85
CA LEU A 127 6.50 -20.06 17.85
C LEU A 127 6.09 -21.33 18.57
N SER A 128 4.79 -21.61 18.52
CA SER A 128 4.27 -22.93 18.86
C SER A 128 4.24 -23.75 17.57
N SER A 129 5.26 -24.58 17.39
CA SER A 129 5.22 -25.69 16.43
C SER A 129 4.74 -26.92 17.19
N THR A 130 3.42 -27.15 17.22
CA THR A 130 2.89 -28.43 17.70
C THR A 130 2.87 -29.40 16.52
N PRO A 131 3.76 -30.41 16.45
CA PRO A 131 3.47 -31.59 15.66
C PRO A 131 2.26 -32.25 16.33
N THR A 132 1.07 -32.03 15.80
CA THR A 132 -0.07 -32.85 16.23
C THR A 132 0.21 -34.29 15.82
N ALA A 133 -0.34 -35.26 16.55
CA ALA A 133 -0.10 -36.69 16.36
C ALA A 133 -0.48 -37.25 14.96
N ARG A 134 -0.90 -36.39 14.01
CA ARG A 134 -1.41 -36.73 12.67
C ARG A 134 -0.95 -35.75 11.58
N HIS A 135 0.35 -35.54 11.45
CA HIS A 135 0.96 -34.86 10.29
C HIS A 135 0.49 -33.40 10.01
N SER A 136 -0.03 -32.66 10.99
CA SER A 136 -0.31 -31.23 10.83
C SER A 136 0.81 -30.37 11.41
N LEU A 137 1.40 -29.51 10.58
CA LEU A 137 2.33 -28.46 11.00
C LEU A 137 1.54 -27.16 11.12
N LYS A 138 1.08 -26.83 12.34
CA LYS A 138 0.58 -25.48 12.65
C LYS A 138 1.76 -24.59 13.04
N ARG A 139 1.85 -23.41 12.43
CA ARG A 139 2.86 -22.39 12.77
C ARG A 139 2.16 -21.10 13.19
N SER A 140 1.66 -21.08 14.42
CA SER A 140 1.12 -19.85 15.01
C SER A 140 2.22 -19.03 15.69
N LEU A 141 2.09 -17.71 15.57
CA LEU A 141 3.06 -16.73 16.00
C LEU A 141 2.43 -15.81 17.05
N SER A 142 3.03 -15.68 18.24
CA SER A 142 2.52 -14.79 19.29
C SER A 142 3.64 -13.98 19.94
N VAL A 143 3.37 -12.72 20.31
CA VAL A 143 4.36 -11.85 20.97
C VAL A 143 4.64 -12.36 22.38
N ALA A 144 5.91 -12.50 22.76
CA ALA A 144 6.29 -12.89 24.11
C ALA A 144 6.01 -11.72 25.10
N PRO A 145 5.45 -11.99 26.29
CA PRO A 145 5.31 -10.97 27.33
C PRO A 145 6.68 -10.50 27.82
N ALA A 146 6.84 -9.18 28.01
CA ALA A 146 8.10 -8.58 28.47
C ALA A 146 8.55 -9.17 29.82
N PRO A 147 9.85 -9.47 30.00
CA PRO A 147 10.35 -10.02 31.26
C PRO A 147 10.15 -9.00 32.38
N SER A 148 9.47 -9.42 33.46
CA SER A 148 9.40 -8.66 34.70
C SER A 148 10.79 -8.58 35.31
N LEU A 149 11.40 -7.39 35.31
CA LEU A 149 12.67 -7.13 35.98
C LEU A 149 12.50 -7.29 37.49
N SER A 150 13.03 -8.38 38.06
CA SER A 150 13.34 -8.48 39.48
C SER A 150 14.86 -8.33 39.66
N PRO A 151 15.34 -7.46 40.57
CA PRO A 151 16.77 -7.27 40.78
C PRO A 151 17.29 -8.32 41.77
N SER A 152 18.29 -9.11 41.37
CA SER A 152 19.10 -9.86 42.31
C SER A 152 20.58 -9.73 41.97
N THR A 153 21.27 -9.05 42.87
CA THR A 153 22.72 -8.97 43.04
C THR A 153 23.34 -10.31 43.48
N SER A 154 24.45 -10.72 42.87
CA SER A 154 25.76 -11.01 43.51
C SER A 154 26.60 -12.05 42.75
N ASP A 155 27.80 -11.62 42.37
CA ASP A 155 29.08 -12.32 42.13
C ASP A 155 29.18 -13.84 42.38
N ASN A 156 29.75 -14.61 41.43
CA ASN A 156 31.19 -14.93 41.38
C ASN A 156 31.59 -15.92 40.27
N SER A 157 32.84 -15.76 39.84
CA SER A 157 33.67 -16.47 38.86
C SER A 157 33.66 -18.01 38.83
N ALA A 158 33.75 -18.61 37.61
CA ALA A 158 34.71 -19.67 37.26
C ALA A 158 34.72 -20.04 35.75
N THR A 159 35.84 -19.69 35.10
CA THR A 159 36.65 -20.39 34.08
C THR A 159 36.06 -21.45 33.12
N LEU A 160 36.06 -21.07 31.83
CA LEU A 160 36.28 -21.80 30.56
C LEU A 160 36.68 -23.29 30.63
N VAL A 161 35.94 -24.16 29.90
CA VAL A 161 36.40 -25.08 28.82
C VAL A 161 35.16 -25.74 28.18
N ALA A 162 34.90 -25.53 26.88
CA ALA A 162 34.20 -26.50 26.02
C ALA A 162 34.52 -26.23 24.54
N GLU A 163 34.92 -27.30 23.86
CA GLU A 163 35.32 -27.40 22.45
C GLU A 163 34.18 -27.08 21.46
N PRO A 164 34.49 -26.68 20.21
CA PRO A 164 33.48 -26.35 19.22
C PRO A 164 33.00 -27.63 18.53
N THR A 165 31.89 -28.21 19.01
CA THR A 165 31.15 -29.18 18.21
C THR A 165 30.29 -28.44 17.21
N SER A 166 30.82 -28.31 16.00
CA SER A 166 30.15 -27.90 14.78
C SER A 166 28.98 -28.84 14.44
N ILE A 167 27.75 -28.40 14.64
CA ILE A 167 26.59 -28.79 13.83
C ILE A 167 25.70 -27.55 13.66
N ASP A 168 25.90 -26.83 12.55
CA ASP A 168 24.94 -25.85 12.04
C ASP A 168 23.65 -26.59 11.67
N GLN A 169 22.74 -26.75 12.64
CA GLN A 169 21.34 -27.09 12.36
C GLN A 169 20.60 -25.79 11.99
N SER A 170 20.82 -25.28 10.79
CA SER A 170 19.95 -24.26 10.22
C SER A 170 18.63 -24.92 9.79
N GLU A 171 17.68 -25.08 10.72
CA GLU A 171 16.29 -25.34 10.35
C GLU A 171 15.80 -24.16 9.51
N ASP A 172 15.65 -24.37 8.19
CA ASP A 172 15.10 -23.36 7.31
C ASP A 172 13.60 -23.17 7.61
N ASP A 173 13.19 -21.93 7.95
CA ASP A 173 11.83 -21.63 8.43
C ASP A 173 10.74 -21.85 7.35
N PHE A 174 11.07 -21.58 6.09
CA PHE A 174 10.18 -21.73 4.94
C PHE A 174 10.57 -22.95 4.11
N SER A 175 9.60 -23.81 3.83
CA SER A 175 9.80 -25.05 3.09
C SER A 175 9.68 -24.88 1.58
N ILE A 176 8.66 -24.16 1.13
CA ILE A 176 8.30 -23.97 -0.28
C ILE A 176 8.52 -22.52 -0.69
N LEU A 177 8.03 -21.56 0.10
CA LEU A 177 8.13 -20.13 -0.22
C LEU A 177 9.51 -19.53 0.11
N ARG A 178 10.57 -20.33 -0.03
CA ARG A 178 11.94 -19.90 0.19
C ARG A 178 12.42 -18.99 -0.94
N LEU A 179 12.96 -17.83 -0.57
CA LEU A 179 13.59 -16.91 -1.51
C LEU A 179 15.02 -17.40 -1.84
N ASP A 180 15.21 -18.13 -2.95
CA ASP A 180 16.57 -18.32 -3.47
C ASP A 180 16.90 -17.21 -4.45
N LEU A 181 17.95 -16.46 -4.09
CA LEU A 181 18.64 -15.58 -5.01
C LEU A 181 19.47 -16.47 -5.95
N ASN A 182 19.07 -16.56 -7.23
CA ASN A 182 19.87 -17.21 -8.27
C ASN A 182 21.12 -16.37 -8.57
N MET A 183 22.06 -16.34 -7.63
CA MET A 183 23.41 -15.83 -7.81
C MET A 183 24.35 -17.01 -7.55
N GLY A 184 25.07 -17.45 -8.58
CA GLY A 184 25.86 -18.68 -8.55
C GLY A 184 26.72 -18.86 -7.28
N VAL A 185 26.84 -20.13 -6.86
CA VAL A 185 27.77 -20.75 -5.88
C VAL A 185 28.02 -20.05 -4.53
N THR A 186 27.37 -18.94 -4.20
CA THR A 186 27.62 -18.24 -2.92
C THR A 186 26.57 -18.59 -1.87
N ARG A 187 27.01 -19.28 -0.80
CA ARG A 187 26.19 -19.63 0.39
C ARG A 187 25.80 -18.41 1.26
N HIS A 188 25.97 -17.18 0.76
CA HIS A 188 25.75 -15.92 1.49
C HIS A 188 24.43 -15.20 1.16
N ALA A 189 23.52 -15.84 0.40
CA ALA A 189 22.23 -15.24 0.00
C ALA A 189 21.41 -14.67 1.17
N LYS A 190 21.43 -15.33 2.35
CA LYS A 190 20.67 -14.88 3.54
C LYS A 190 21.09 -13.50 4.05
N HIS A 191 22.39 -13.17 4.00
CA HIS A 191 22.89 -11.86 4.45
C HIS A 191 22.60 -10.75 3.41
N LEU A 192 22.44 -11.12 2.13
CA LEU A 192 22.09 -10.16 1.09
C LEU A 192 20.59 -9.82 1.11
N ILE A 193 19.72 -10.78 1.46
CA ILE A 193 18.27 -10.54 1.58
C ILE A 193 17.99 -9.44 2.60
N SER A 194 18.73 -9.35 3.71
CA SER A 194 18.54 -8.27 4.70
C SER A 194 19.06 -6.89 4.27
N HIS A 195 19.70 -6.79 3.10
CA HIS A 195 20.15 -5.51 2.52
C HIS A 195 19.35 -5.13 1.27
N LEU A 196 18.38 -5.96 0.85
CA LEU A 196 17.52 -5.64 -0.26
C LEU A 196 16.41 -4.68 0.19
N GLU A 197 16.03 -3.78 -0.70
CA GLU A 197 14.89 -2.89 -0.48
C GLU A 197 13.57 -3.70 -0.46
N LYS A 198 12.59 -3.19 0.30
CA LYS A 198 11.24 -3.75 0.48
C LYS A 198 10.55 -4.15 -0.84
N SER A 199 10.68 -3.32 -1.87
CA SER A 199 10.12 -3.56 -3.22
C SER A 199 10.77 -4.76 -3.92
N SER A 200 12.07 -4.99 -3.69
CA SER A 200 12.84 -6.06 -4.32
C SER A 200 12.51 -7.41 -3.71
N ILE A 201 12.33 -7.49 -2.39
CA ILE A 201 11.93 -8.71 -1.69
C ILE A 201 10.50 -9.10 -2.06
N SER A 202 9.60 -8.11 -2.18
CA SER A 202 8.24 -8.31 -2.68
C SER A 202 8.23 -8.94 -4.08
N ALA A 203 9.07 -8.45 -5.00
CA ALA A 203 9.17 -9.00 -6.34
C ALA A 203 9.73 -10.43 -6.36
N LEU A 204 10.70 -10.74 -5.50
CA LEU A 204 11.21 -12.11 -5.35
C LEU A 204 10.15 -13.07 -4.81
N LEU A 205 9.33 -12.61 -3.85
CA LEU A 205 8.20 -13.37 -3.33
C LEU A 205 7.16 -13.64 -4.43
N ASP A 206 6.82 -12.63 -5.24
CA ASP A 206 5.87 -12.78 -6.35
C ASP A 206 6.33 -13.82 -7.38
N ASN A 207 7.64 -13.87 -7.67
CA ASN A 207 8.22 -14.89 -8.55
C ASN A 207 8.08 -16.29 -7.96
N ARG A 208 8.30 -16.45 -6.65
CA ARG A 208 8.14 -17.73 -5.95
C ARG A 208 6.69 -18.18 -5.83
N ILE A 209 5.76 -17.24 -5.60
CA ILE A 209 4.32 -17.53 -5.62
C ILE A 209 3.90 -17.98 -7.02
N THR A 210 4.39 -17.33 -8.08
CA THR A 210 4.08 -17.71 -9.46
C THR A 210 4.59 -19.13 -9.78
N ALA A 211 5.83 -19.45 -9.41
CA ALA A 211 6.36 -20.81 -9.57
C ALA A 211 5.57 -21.86 -8.78
N SER A 212 5.05 -21.49 -7.60
CA SER A 212 4.22 -22.37 -6.78
C SER A 212 2.83 -22.60 -7.40
N LEU A 213 2.24 -21.57 -8.03
CA LEU A 213 0.99 -21.70 -8.80
C LEU A 213 1.17 -22.65 -9.99
N ASP A 214 2.27 -22.54 -10.73
CA ASP A 214 2.60 -23.46 -11.84
C ASP A 214 2.79 -24.89 -11.33
N HIS A 215 3.42 -25.07 -10.17
CA HIS A 215 3.57 -26.40 -9.56
C HIS A 215 2.22 -27.00 -9.14
N LEU A 216 1.34 -26.23 -8.51
CA LEU A 216 0.00 -26.67 -8.11
C LEU A 216 -0.85 -27.09 -9.31
N THR A 217 -0.80 -26.36 -10.42
CA THR A 217 -1.52 -26.75 -11.65
C THR A 217 -0.97 -28.04 -12.26
N ASN A 218 0.34 -28.30 -12.17
CA ASN A 218 0.92 -29.58 -12.58
C ASN A 218 0.53 -30.73 -11.64
N LEU A 219 0.50 -30.50 -10.32
CA LEU A 219 0.01 -31.48 -9.35
C LEU A 219 -1.47 -31.80 -9.59
N GLN A 220 -2.30 -30.81 -9.91
CA GLN A 220 -3.71 -31.01 -10.25
C GLN A 220 -3.85 -31.96 -11.46
N LYS A 221 -3.09 -31.73 -12.54
CA LYS A 221 -3.06 -32.63 -13.71
C LYS A 221 -2.65 -34.06 -13.32
N ARG A 222 -1.63 -34.20 -12.45
CA ARG A 222 -1.14 -35.51 -11.97
C ARG A 222 -2.17 -36.26 -11.13
N ILE A 223 -3.03 -35.57 -10.39
CA ILE A 223 -4.09 -36.17 -9.57
C ILE A 223 -5.25 -36.68 -10.44
N TYR A 224 -5.57 -35.96 -11.52
CA TYR A 224 -6.63 -36.33 -12.46
C TYR A 224 -6.20 -37.35 -13.52
N ASP A 225 -4.90 -37.59 -13.69
CA ASP A 225 -4.42 -38.75 -14.45
C ASP A 225 -5.13 -40.00 -13.90
N ALA A 226 -5.68 -40.82 -14.80
CA ALA A 226 -6.41 -42.05 -14.46
C ALA A 226 -5.60 -43.30 -14.82
N HIS A 227 -4.49 -43.18 -15.55
CA HIS A 227 -3.73 -44.33 -16.03
C HIS A 227 -2.79 -44.87 -14.96
N SER A 228 -2.81 -46.19 -14.74
CA SER A 228 -1.86 -46.92 -13.92
C SER A 228 -1.20 -48.02 -14.74
N ARG A 229 0.13 -48.12 -14.70
CA ARG A 229 0.85 -49.20 -15.36
C ARG A 229 1.26 -50.27 -14.36
N VAL A 230 0.91 -51.51 -14.66
CA VAL A 230 1.24 -52.70 -13.86
C VAL A 230 2.24 -53.53 -14.64
N LEU A 231 3.44 -53.66 -14.11
CA LEU A 231 4.50 -54.47 -14.71
C LEU A 231 4.41 -55.91 -14.21
N VAL A 232 4.19 -56.86 -15.11
CA VAL A 232 4.23 -58.30 -14.83
C VAL A 232 5.59 -58.85 -15.23
N THR A 233 6.35 -59.36 -14.25
CA THR A 233 7.71 -59.87 -14.44
C THR A 233 7.97 -61.11 -13.59
N GLY A 234 9.10 -61.78 -13.83
CA GLY A 234 9.42 -63.05 -13.19
C GLY A 234 10.28 -63.96 -14.07
N ASP A 235 10.64 -65.11 -13.51
CA ASP A 235 11.54 -66.05 -14.17
C ASP A 235 10.98 -66.60 -15.50
N LEU A 236 11.88 -67.11 -16.34
CA LEU A 236 11.52 -67.84 -17.55
C LEU A 236 10.58 -69.00 -17.19
N ASN A 237 9.51 -69.16 -17.96
CA ASN A 237 8.49 -70.20 -17.77
C ASN A 237 7.77 -70.17 -16.41
N ALA A 238 7.71 -69.03 -15.72
CA ALA A 238 6.92 -68.87 -14.50
C ALA A 238 5.39 -68.83 -14.73
N GLY A 239 4.96 -68.74 -16.00
CA GLY A 239 3.54 -68.61 -16.38
C GLY A 239 3.05 -67.16 -16.38
N LYS A 240 3.90 -66.19 -16.77
CA LYS A 240 3.57 -64.75 -16.86
C LYS A 240 2.50 -64.48 -17.91
N SER A 241 2.74 -64.88 -19.15
CA SER A 241 1.81 -64.66 -20.26
C SER A 241 0.49 -65.43 -20.06
N THR A 242 0.53 -66.62 -19.45
CA THR A 242 -0.67 -67.35 -19.00
C THR A 242 -1.47 -66.56 -17.96
N LEU A 243 -0.79 -65.96 -16.96
CA LEU A 243 -1.44 -65.12 -15.96
C LEU A 243 -2.10 -63.89 -16.59
N ILE A 244 -1.44 -63.22 -17.54
CA ILE A 244 -1.98 -62.05 -18.25
C ILE A 244 -3.20 -62.45 -19.08
N ASN A 245 -3.14 -63.52 -19.87
CA ASN A 245 -4.27 -64.04 -20.63
C ASN A 245 -5.48 -64.32 -19.73
N THR A 246 -5.22 -64.91 -18.55
CA THR A 246 -6.26 -65.18 -17.55
C THR A 246 -6.86 -63.90 -16.95
N LEU A 247 -6.02 -62.91 -16.62
CA LEU A 247 -6.47 -61.60 -16.11
C LEU A 247 -7.28 -60.81 -17.16
N LEU A 248 -6.93 -60.96 -18.44
CA LEU A 248 -7.64 -60.37 -19.57
C LEU A 248 -8.88 -61.16 -20.00
N ARG A 249 -9.08 -62.37 -19.45
CA ARG A 249 -10.14 -63.31 -19.79
C ARG A 249 -10.21 -63.63 -21.29
N ARG A 250 -9.03 -63.83 -21.90
CA ARG A 250 -8.89 -64.22 -23.31
C ARG A 250 -7.82 -65.29 -23.44
N GLU A 251 -8.08 -66.32 -24.24
CA GLU A 251 -7.19 -67.48 -24.35
C GLU A 251 -5.99 -67.24 -25.28
N GLU A 252 -6.09 -66.33 -26.26
CA GLU A 252 -5.12 -66.19 -27.37
C GLU A 252 -4.57 -64.77 -27.54
N VAL A 253 -4.31 -64.02 -26.45
CA VAL A 253 -3.71 -62.67 -26.56
C VAL A 253 -2.18 -62.76 -26.61
N MET A 254 -1.58 -63.25 -25.53
CA MET A 254 -0.13 -63.43 -25.46
C MET A 254 0.22 -64.88 -25.79
N PRO A 255 1.28 -65.14 -26.58
CA PRO A 255 1.65 -66.52 -26.92
C PRO A 255 2.13 -67.29 -25.69
N THR A 256 1.66 -68.52 -25.52
CA THR A 256 2.02 -69.40 -24.39
C THR A 256 2.57 -70.74 -24.89
N ASP A 257 3.83 -71.05 -24.54
CA ASP A 257 4.47 -72.36 -24.78
C ASP A 257 5.44 -72.71 -23.64
N GLN A 258 6.00 -73.91 -23.67
CA GLN A 258 7.04 -74.38 -22.75
C GLN A 258 8.41 -73.77 -23.05
N GLN A 259 8.62 -73.19 -24.23
CA GLN A 259 9.83 -72.46 -24.58
C GLN A 259 9.69 -70.96 -24.25
N PRO A 260 10.79 -70.23 -23.98
CA PRO A 260 10.73 -68.79 -23.76
C PRO A 260 10.27 -68.06 -25.02
N LEU A 261 9.04 -67.55 -24.99
CA LEU A 261 8.42 -66.90 -26.16
C LEU A 261 8.42 -65.37 -26.08
N THR A 262 8.53 -64.76 -24.89
CA THR A 262 8.49 -63.30 -24.72
C THR A 262 9.89 -62.72 -24.53
N THR A 263 10.45 -62.13 -25.58
CA THR A 263 11.78 -61.49 -25.58
C THR A 263 11.73 -59.97 -25.43
N ARG A 264 10.56 -59.36 -25.67
CA ARG A 264 10.33 -57.90 -25.71
C ARG A 264 9.21 -57.47 -24.74
N PHE A 265 9.18 -56.18 -24.36
CA PHE A 265 8.09 -55.60 -23.56
C PHE A 265 6.81 -55.39 -24.39
N VAL A 266 5.68 -55.83 -23.83
CA VAL A 266 4.35 -55.67 -24.45
C VAL A 266 3.41 -55.02 -23.44
N GLU A 267 2.96 -53.80 -23.72
CA GLU A 267 1.94 -53.06 -22.96
C GLU A 267 0.56 -53.34 -23.55
N VAL A 268 -0.31 -53.97 -22.78
CA VAL A 268 -1.70 -54.24 -23.13
C VAL A 268 -2.60 -53.16 -22.55
N VAL A 269 -3.42 -52.56 -23.40
CA VAL A 269 -4.28 -51.42 -23.10
C VAL A 269 -5.70 -51.66 -23.62
N SER A 270 -6.70 -51.07 -22.98
CA SER A 270 -8.09 -51.13 -23.46
C SER A 270 -8.23 -50.41 -24.81
N ALA A 271 -8.90 -51.04 -25.77
CA ALA A 271 -9.20 -50.46 -27.08
C ALA A 271 -10.06 -49.19 -26.98
N ARG A 272 -10.69 -48.93 -25.83
CA ARG A 272 -11.41 -47.67 -25.56
C ARG A 272 -10.52 -46.44 -25.69
N GLU A 273 -9.23 -46.57 -25.39
CA GLU A 273 -8.24 -45.50 -25.57
C GLU A 273 -7.90 -45.23 -27.05
N ASN A 274 -8.35 -46.10 -27.98
CA ASN A 274 -8.07 -46.03 -29.40
C ASN A 274 -9.32 -46.25 -30.26
N ASP A 275 -10.37 -45.45 -30.02
CA ASP A 275 -11.63 -45.48 -30.78
C ASP A 275 -12.30 -46.88 -30.88
N ASN A 276 -12.06 -47.76 -29.90
CA ASN A 276 -12.51 -49.16 -29.86
C ASN A 276 -11.94 -50.06 -30.99
N LYS A 277 -10.78 -49.70 -31.54
CA LYS A 277 -10.03 -50.48 -32.53
C LYS A 277 -8.99 -51.39 -31.86
N GLU A 278 -8.89 -52.63 -32.35
CA GLU A 278 -7.87 -53.58 -31.93
C GLU A 278 -6.69 -53.54 -32.91
N GLU A 279 -5.54 -53.05 -32.47
CA GLU A 279 -4.33 -52.93 -33.29
C GLU A 279 -3.07 -52.81 -32.40
N ILE A 280 -1.90 -52.99 -33.00
CA ILE A 280 -0.59 -52.94 -32.34
C ILE A 280 0.13 -51.67 -32.78
N HIS A 281 0.59 -50.87 -31.81
CA HIS A 281 1.46 -49.73 -32.05
C HIS A 281 2.89 -50.11 -31.66
N VAL A 282 3.81 -50.09 -32.63
CA VAL A 282 5.25 -50.29 -32.37
C VAL A 282 5.87 -48.94 -32.00
N LEU A 283 6.49 -48.88 -30.82
CA LEU A 283 6.98 -47.64 -30.22
C LEU A 283 8.49 -47.45 -30.45
N ASP A 284 8.88 -47.03 -31.65
CA ASP A 284 10.29 -46.76 -31.98
C ASP A 284 10.94 -45.72 -31.05
N LYS A 285 10.15 -44.76 -30.58
CA LYS A 285 10.52 -43.76 -29.56
C LYS A 285 9.44 -43.64 -28.49
N ALA A 286 9.43 -44.58 -27.55
CA ALA A 286 8.43 -44.65 -26.47
C ALA A 286 8.19 -43.30 -25.74
N ALA A 287 9.21 -42.46 -25.57
CA ALA A 287 9.11 -41.17 -24.89
C ALA A 287 8.37 -40.05 -25.68
N GLN A 288 8.11 -40.24 -26.98
CA GLN A 288 7.45 -39.27 -27.85
C GLN A 288 6.07 -39.75 -28.32
N TYR A 289 5.60 -40.87 -27.78
CA TYR A 289 4.34 -41.47 -28.20
C TYR A 289 3.15 -40.56 -27.92
N ASN A 290 2.37 -40.28 -28.96
CA ASN A 290 1.10 -39.57 -28.86
C ASN A 290 0.05 -40.32 -29.69
N PRO A 291 -1.02 -40.86 -29.08
CA PRO A 291 -2.11 -41.53 -29.81
C PRO A 291 -2.75 -40.65 -30.90
N LEU A 292 -2.71 -39.33 -30.75
CA LEU A 292 -3.26 -38.37 -31.70
C LEU A 292 -2.32 -38.04 -32.88
N ASP A 293 -1.07 -38.53 -32.84
CA ASP A 293 -0.06 -38.25 -33.87
C ASP A 293 0.51 -39.55 -34.43
N ASP A 294 -0.05 -39.95 -35.57
CA ASP A 294 0.29 -41.17 -36.34
C ASP A 294 1.76 -41.21 -36.80
N SER A 295 2.49 -40.09 -36.75
CA SER A 295 3.92 -40.07 -37.09
C SER A 295 4.82 -40.64 -35.99
N THR A 296 4.29 -40.85 -34.79
CA THR A 296 5.06 -41.28 -33.61
C THR A 296 5.10 -42.80 -33.42
N TYR A 297 4.32 -43.56 -34.17
CA TYR A 297 4.20 -45.01 -34.07
C TYR A 297 3.95 -45.68 -35.43
N SER A 298 4.17 -46.99 -35.51
CA SER A 298 3.71 -47.78 -36.66
C SER A 298 2.61 -48.76 -36.26
N VAL A 299 1.57 -48.84 -37.08
CA VAL A 299 0.37 -49.65 -36.84
C VAL A 299 0.52 -51.01 -37.50
N LEU A 300 0.27 -52.08 -36.74
CA LEU A 300 0.23 -53.46 -37.21
C LEU A 300 -1.07 -54.14 -36.75
N ASP A 301 -1.52 -55.10 -37.54
CA ASP A 301 -2.69 -55.91 -37.21
C ASP A 301 -2.37 -56.88 -36.06
N ILE A 302 -3.39 -57.19 -35.25
CA ILE A 302 -3.23 -57.99 -34.03
C ILE A 302 -2.74 -59.41 -34.30
N SER A 303 -3.08 -59.94 -35.48
CA SER A 303 -2.64 -61.24 -35.97
C SER A 303 -1.10 -61.39 -36.05
N LYS A 304 -0.35 -60.28 -36.08
CA LYS A 304 1.12 -60.27 -36.11
C LYS A 304 1.78 -60.28 -34.72
N LEU A 305 1.00 -60.23 -33.64
CA LEU A 305 1.55 -60.15 -32.28
C LEU A 305 2.43 -61.36 -31.95
N GLU A 306 1.98 -62.57 -32.31
CA GLU A 306 2.72 -63.80 -32.05
C GLU A 306 4.09 -63.81 -32.75
N GLU A 307 4.14 -63.39 -34.02
CA GLU A 307 5.39 -63.29 -34.78
C GLU A 307 6.37 -62.27 -34.16
N LEU A 308 5.86 -61.10 -33.74
CA LEU A 308 6.69 -60.02 -33.19
C LEU A 308 7.25 -60.32 -31.80
N VAL A 309 6.50 -61.07 -30.99
CA VAL A 309 6.90 -61.39 -29.61
C VAL A 309 7.87 -62.57 -29.59
N THR A 310 7.72 -63.52 -30.52
CA THR A 310 8.55 -64.74 -30.63
C THR A 310 9.81 -64.55 -31.49
N ASP A 311 10.01 -63.37 -32.07
CA ASP A 311 11.16 -63.05 -32.91
C ASP A 311 12.49 -63.28 -32.16
N PRO A 312 13.34 -64.23 -32.58
CA PRO A 312 14.58 -64.56 -31.89
C PRO A 312 15.65 -63.47 -31.99
N ASP A 313 15.52 -62.56 -32.96
CA ASP A 313 16.44 -61.42 -33.11
C ASP A 313 16.06 -60.24 -32.20
N SER A 314 14.91 -60.32 -31.54
CA SER A 314 14.44 -59.32 -30.61
C SER A 314 14.85 -59.61 -29.15
N ASP A 315 15.05 -58.55 -28.38
CA ASP A 315 15.47 -58.61 -26.98
C ASP A 315 14.77 -57.54 -26.12
N ALA A 316 15.12 -57.49 -24.82
CA ALA A 316 14.55 -56.53 -23.88
C ALA A 316 14.90 -55.05 -24.21
N SER A 317 15.83 -54.81 -25.14
CA SER A 317 16.20 -53.47 -25.62
C SER A 317 15.46 -53.04 -26.88
N SER A 318 14.74 -53.98 -27.50
CA SER A 318 13.95 -53.72 -28.71
C SER A 318 12.75 -52.81 -28.42
N PRO A 319 12.23 -52.08 -29.44
CA PRO A 319 11.13 -51.13 -29.26
C PRO A 319 9.90 -51.80 -28.62
N PRO A 320 9.35 -51.26 -27.52
CA PRO A 320 8.19 -51.86 -26.85
C PRO A 320 6.95 -51.83 -27.75
N LEU A 321 6.05 -52.78 -27.55
CA LEU A 321 4.78 -52.87 -28.25
C LEU A 321 3.66 -52.36 -27.36
N ARG A 322 2.73 -51.57 -27.90
CA ARG A 322 1.47 -51.22 -27.23
C ARG A 322 0.31 -51.85 -27.99
N VAL A 323 -0.40 -52.76 -27.36
CA VAL A 323 -1.46 -53.58 -27.95
C VAL A 323 -2.80 -53.12 -27.42
N PHE A 324 -3.69 -52.69 -28.33
CA PHE A 324 -5.05 -52.29 -28.00
C PHE A 324 -5.99 -53.48 -28.13
N LEU A 325 -6.69 -53.82 -27.05
CA LEU A 325 -7.60 -54.96 -26.98
C LEU A 325 -9.00 -54.54 -26.54
N ARG A 326 -10.02 -55.07 -27.20
CA ARG A 326 -11.38 -54.94 -26.71
C ARG A 326 -11.55 -55.80 -25.47
N GLU A 327 -12.26 -55.30 -24.47
CA GLU A 327 -12.58 -56.09 -23.28
C GLU A 327 -13.54 -57.25 -23.64
N ALA A 328 -13.44 -58.38 -22.92
CA ALA A 328 -14.42 -59.46 -23.02
C ALA A 328 -15.78 -59.00 -22.45
N ASP A 329 -16.89 -59.62 -22.91
CA ASP A 329 -18.24 -59.25 -22.49
C ASP A 329 -18.40 -59.29 -20.96
N ILE A 330 -18.99 -58.22 -20.42
CA ILE A 330 -19.02 -57.92 -18.99
C ILE A 330 -20.12 -58.76 -18.32
N ASP A 331 -19.72 -59.77 -17.54
CA ASP A 331 -20.61 -60.29 -16.50
C ASP A 331 -20.62 -59.31 -15.31
N VAL A 332 -21.83 -58.89 -14.92
CA VAL A 332 -22.11 -57.92 -13.82
C VAL A 332 -21.44 -58.32 -12.49
N ALA A 333 -21.02 -59.57 -12.34
CA ALA A 333 -20.43 -60.12 -11.13
C ALA A 333 -18.91 -59.85 -10.97
N ASN A 334 -18.14 -59.64 -12.04
CA ASN A 334 -16.68 -59.44 -11.96
C ASN A 334 -16.19 -58.44 -13.03
N PRO A 335 -15.93 -57.16 -12.70
CA PRO A 335 -15.49 -56.16 -13.66
C PRO A 335 -14.08 -56.46 -14.19
N SER A 336 -13.78 -56.01 -15.41
CA SER A 336 -12.46 -56.12 -16.05
C SER A 336 -11.36 -55.47 -15.21
N ILE A 337 -10.15 -56.04 -15.21
CA ILE A 337 -8.99 -55.43 -14.56
C ILE A 337 -8.53 -54.16 -15.27
N LEU A 338 -8.71 -54.07 -16.60
CA LEU A 338 -8.23 -52.95 -17.42
C LEU A 338 -9.00 -51.65 -17.13
N HIS A 339 -10.26 -51.77 -16.70
CA HIS A 339 -11.09 -50.61 -16.40
C HIS A 339 -11.91 -50.85 -15.13
N ASN A 340 -11.52 -50.17 -14.06
CA ASN A 340 -12.19 -50.27 -12.76
C ASN A 340 -13.22 -49.15 -12.53
N GLY A 341 -13.64 -48.44 -13.58
CA GLY A 341 -14.53 -47.28 -13.49
C GLY A 341 -13.88 -46.00 -12.93
N VAL A 342 -12.84 -46.14 -12.11
CA VAL A 342 -12.11 -45.04 -11.46
C VAL A 342 -10.69 -44.85 -12.00
N VAL A 343 -10.06 -45.95 -12.41
CA VAL A 343 -8.66 -46.01 -12.85
C VAL A 343 -8.57 -46.96 -14.04
N ASP A 344 -7.81 -46.55 -15.05
CA ASP A 344 -7.46 -47.34 -16.21
C ASP A 344 -6.13 -48.05 -15.93
N ILE A 345 -6.12 -49.38 -16.06
CA ILE A 345 -4.95 -50.21 -15.79
C ILE A 345 -4.40 -50.75 -17.10
N SER A 346 -3.14 -50.45 -17.39
CA SER A 346 -2.38 -51.08 -18.46
C SER A 346 -1.51 -52.19 -17.89
N LEU A 347 -1.55 -53.38 -18.49
CA LEU A 347 -0.74 -54.52 -18.09
C LEU A 347 0.49 -54.63 -19.00
N ILE A 348 1.69 -54.71 -18.43
CA ILE A 348 2.93 -54.83 -19.21
C ILE A 348 3.52 -56.21 -18.99
N ASP A 349 3.56 -57.05 -20.02
CA ASP A 349 4.33 -58.30 -19.98
C ASP A 349 5.82 -57.99 -20.20
N ALA A 350 6.64 -58.34 -19.22
CA ALA A 350 8.09 -58.19 -19.30
C ALA A 350 8.75 -59.49 -19.79
N PRO A 351 9.87 -59.40 -20.53
CA PRO A 351 10.64 -60.57 -20.90
C PRO A 351 11.08 -61.36 -19.67
N GLY A 352 11.23 -62.68 -19.83
CA GLY A 352 11.67 -63.52 -18.73
C GLY A 352 13.05 -63.13 -18.19
N LEU A 353 13.20 -63.18 -16.87
CA LEU A 353 14.45 -62.79 -16.22
C LEU A 353 15.56 -63.78 -16.59
N ASN A 354 16.58 -63.28 -17.29
CA ASN A 354 17.83 -63.94 -17.61
C ASN A 354 19.01 -62.99 -17.28
N ARG A 355 20.26 -63.47 -17.39
CA ARG A 355 21.44 -62.69 -16.97
C ARG A 355 21.54 -61.31 -17.64
N ASP A 356 21.02 -61.17 -18.86
CA ASP A 356 21.13 -59.95 -19.66
C ASP A 356 19.88 -59.05 -19.53
N SER A 357 18.71 -59.58 -19.17
CA SER A 357 17.44 -58.84 -19.06
C SER A 357 17.12 -58.30 -17.65
N ILE A 358 17.76 -58.80 -16.59
CA ILE A 358 17.50 -58.37 -15.20
C ILE A 358 17.66 -56.86 -15.03
N LYS A 359 18.77 -56.30 -15.50
CA LYS A 359 19.06 -54.87 -15.35
C LYS A 359 18.08 -53.99 -16.10
N THR A 360 17.75 -54.37 -17.34
CA THR A 360 16.81 -53.64 -18.19
C THR A 360 15.41 -53.65 -17.57
N THR A 361 14.95 -54.82 -17.10
CA THR A 361 13.64 -54.98 -16.46
C THR A 361 13.58 -54.26 -15.11
N ALA A 362 14.65 -54.31 -14.31
CA ALA A 362 14.72 -53.57 -13.04
C ALA A 362 14.75 -52.05 -13.26
N ASN A 363 15.46 -51.57 -14.29
CA ASN A 363 15.46 -50.15 -14.64
C ASN A 363 14.07 -49.69 -15.11
N PHE A 364 13.37 -50.51 -15.90
CA PHE A 364 12.01 -50.26 -16.32
C PHE A 364 11.07 -50.18 -15.12
N ALA A 365 11.13 -51.14 -14.19
CA ALA A 365 10.35 -51.18 -12.96
C ALA A 365 10.51 -49.93 -12.05
N ARG A 366 11.63 -49.20 -12.16
CA ARG A 366 11.88 -47.96 -11.40
C ARG A 366 11.23 -46.72 -12.00
N GLN A 367 10.67 -46.78 -13.19
CA GLN A 367 9.99 -45.63 -13.79
C GLN A 367 8.81 -45.17 -12.90
N GLU A 368 8.60 -43.85 -12.83
CA GLU A 368 7.50 -43.26 -12.04
C GLU A 368 6.12 -43.68 -12.56
N GLU A 369 6.01 -43.98 -13.85
CA GLU A 369 4.76 -44.37 -14.51
C GLU A 369 4.27 -45.76 -14.10
N ILE A 370 5.17 -46.63 -13.62
CA ILE A 370 4.84 -47.98 -13.16
C ILE A 370 4.41 -47.92 -11.70
N ASP A 371 3.12 -48.08 -11.45
CA ASP A 371 2.54 -48.02 -10.12
C ASP A 371 2.73 -49.33 -9.37
N VAL A 372 2.64 -50.50 -10.03
CA VAL A 372 2.72 -51.81 -9.37
C VAL A 372 3.62 -52.76 -10.15
N VAL A 373 4.42 -53.55 -9.43
CA VAL A 373 5.20 -54.65 -9.98
C VAL A 373 4.63 -55.97 -9.47
N VAL A 374 4.13 -56.78 -10.39
CA VAL A 374 3.65 -58.15 -10.17
C VAL A 374 4.78 -59.12 -10.50
N PHE A 375 5.28 -59.81 -9.48
CA PHE A 375 6.35 -60.79 -9.60
C PHE A 375 5.80 -62.21 -9.59
N VAL A 376 5.87 -62.90 -10.73
CA VAL A 376 5.36 -64.26 -10.91
C VAL A 376 6.47 -65.28 -10.63
N VAL A 377 6.17 -66.22 -9.73
CA VAL A 377 7.05 -67.30 -9.29
C VAL A 377 6.39 -68.62 -9.61
N SER A 378 7.13 -69.56 -10.20
CA SER A 378 6.67 -70.94 -10.32
C SER A 378 6.81 -71.66 -8.98
N ALA A 379 5.70 -72.20 -8.46
CA ALA A 379 5.70 -72.97 -7.20
C ALA A 379 6.67 -74.17 -7.25
N ALA A 380 6.86 -74.76 -8.43
CA ALA A 380 7.79 -75.87 -8.64
C ALA A 380 9.26 -75.45 -8.52
N ASN A 381 9.62 -74.27 -9.03
CA ASN A 381 11.01 -73.85 -9.20
C ASN A 381 11.55 -72.98 -8.04
N HIS A 382 10.68 -72.49 -7.13
CA HIS A 382 11.03 -71.53 -6.07
C HIS A 382 11.70 -70.24 -6.65
N PHE A 383 12.22 -69.35 -5.80
CA PHE A 383 12.94 -68.15 -6.27
C PHE A 383 14.35 -68.50 -6.79
N THR A 384 14.59 -68.27 -8.07
CA THR A 384 15.94 -68.39 -8.67
C THR A 384 16.87 -67.26 -8.22
N LEU A 385 18.17 -67.35 -8.54
CA LEU A 385 19.12 -66.27 -8.26
C LEU A 385 18.77 -64.98 -9.01
N SER A 386 18.35 -65.09 -10.27
CA SER A 386 17.89 -63.96 -11.09
C SER A 386 16.68 -63.25 -10.47
N ALA A 387 15.70 -64.03 -9.99
CA ALA A 387 14.54 -63.51 -9.28
C ALA A 387 14.92 -62.77 -7.99
N LYS A 388 15.85 -63.34 -7.20
CA LYS A 388 16.33 -62.71 -5.96
C LYS A 388 17.04 -61.39 -6.22
N GLU A 389 17.90 -61.33 -7.23
CA GLU A 389 18.61 -60.12 -7.63
C GLU A 389 17.64 -59.03 -8.11
N PHE A 390 16.65 -59.39 -8.93
CA PHE A 390 15.60 -58.46 -9.34
C PHE A 390 14.81 -57.90 -8.14
N ILE A 391 14.32 -58.76 -7.25
CA ILE A 391 13.54 -58.34 -6.06
C ILE A 391 14.37 -57.44 -5.16
N TRP A 392 15.65 -57.76 -4.97
CA TRP A 392 16.56 -56.92 -4.19
C TRP A 392 16.73 -55.54 -4.83
N GLN A 393 16.97 -55.48 -6.15
CA GLN A 393 17.16 -54.22 -6.87
C GLN A 393 15.87 -53.38 -6.96
N ALA A 394 14.73 -54.00 -7.24
CA ALA A 394 13.44 -53.33 -7.37
C ALA A 394 12.83 -52.96 -6.00
N GLY A 395 13.02 -53.80 -4.98
CA GLY A 395 12.48 -53.63 -3.63
C GLY A 395 13.10 -52.48 -2.84
N HIS A 396 14.27 -51.98 -3.23
CA HIS A 396 14.84 -50.75 -2.69
C HIS A 396 14.08 -49.49 -3.13
N GLU A 397 13.53 -49.48 -4.35
CA GLU A 397 12.83 -48.34 -4.93
C GLU A 397 11.32 -48.41 -4.67
N LYS A 398 10.73 -49.59 -4.91
CA LYS A 398 9.30 -49.85 -4.70
C LYS A 398 9.15 -50.60 -3.38
N ALA A 399 8.56 -49.93 -2.39
CA ALA A 399 8.46 -50.46 -1.02
C ALA A 399 7.66 -51.76 -0.89
N HIS A 400 6.73 -52.04 -1.82
CA HIS A 400 5.85 -53.21 -1.80
C HIS A 400 5.81 -53.84 -3.21
N LEU A 401 6.01 -55.16 -3.28
CA LEU A 401 5.90 -55.95 -4.51
C LEU A 401 4.68 -56.88 -4.41
N PHE A 402 3.99 -57.12 -5.52
CA PHE A 402 2.85 -58.03 -5.56
C PHE A 402 3.32 -59.39 -6.08
N ILE A 403 3.28 -60.45 -5.27
CA ILE A 403 3.92 -61.73 -5.59
C ILE A 403 2.85 -62.79 -5.90
N VAL A 404 2.97 -63.42 -7.07
CA VAL A 404 2.05 -64.45 -7.55
C VAL A 404 2.79 -65.77 -7.70
N VAL A 405 2.47 -66.74 -6.86
CA VAL A 405 3.01 -68.09 -6.90
C VAL A 405 2.08 -68.95 -7.75
N ASN A 406 2.47 -69.18 -9.00
CA ASN A 406 1.69 -69.91 -10.01
C ASN A 406 2.03 -71.41 -10.02
N ARG A 407 1.19 -72.23 -10.66
CA ARG A 407 1.31 -73.71 -10.73
C ARG A 407 1.25 -74.39 -9.36
N PHE A 408 0.42 -73.85 -8.46
CA PHE A 408 0.30 -74.36 -7.09
C PHE A 408 -0.43 -75.70 -7.00
N ASP A 409 -1.18 -76.08 -8.04
CA ASP A 409 -1.80 -77.38 -8.27
C ASP A 409 -0.78 -78.53 -8.32
N GLN A 410 0.41 -78.27 -8.90
CA GLN A 410 1.48 -79.27 -9.08
C GLN A 410 2.15 -79.66 -7.76
N ILE A 411 1.91 -78.92 -6.68
CA ILE A 411 2.55 -79.13 -5.38
C ILE A 411 1.69 -80.04 -4.49
N LYS A 412 2.27 -81.19 -4.12
CA LYS A 412 1.64 -82.15 -3.19
C LYS A 412 1.56 -81.61 -1.75
N ASP A 413 2.65 -81.04 -1.24
CA ASP A 413 2.72 -80.47 0.12
C ASP A 413 2.61 -78.93 0.06
N LYS A 414 1.37 -78.47 -0.01
CA LYS A 414 1.00 -77.05 -0.13
C LYS A 414 1.46 -76.23 1.08
N ALA A 415 1.41 -76.79 2.30
CA ALA A 415 1.77 -76.09 3.52
C ALA A 415 3.29 -75.83 3.61
N ARG A 416 4.09 -76.83 3.25
CA ARG A 416 5.55 -76.68 3.21
C ARG A 416 6.00 -75.67 2.17
N CYS A 417 5.41 -75.70 0.96
CA CYS A 417 5.71 -74.74 -0.09
C CYS A 417 5.40 -73.30 0.35
N ARG A 418 4.21 -73.03 0.90
CA ARG A 418 3.83 -71.71 1.42
C ARG A 418 4.84 -71.19 2.44
N ARG A 419 5.23 -72.01 3.42
CA ARG A 419 6.22 -71.62 4.44
C ARG A 419 7.57 -71.25 3.84
N LEU A 420 8.09 -72.05 2.91
CA LEU A 420 9.39 -71.82 2.29
C LEU A 420 9.41 -70.53 1.45
N VAL A 421 8.35 -70.28 0.68
CA VAL A 421 8.24 -69.07 -0.14
C VAL A 421 8.15 -67.82 0.75
N LEU A 422 7.32 -67.85 1.79
CA LEU A 422 7.18 -66.74 2.74
C LEU A 422 8.48 -66.44 3.50
N GLU A 423 9.23 -67.47 3.89
CA GLU A 423 10.54 -67.33 4.53
C GLU A 423 11.57 -66.66 3.60
N GLN A 424 11.54 -66.98 2.30
CA GLN A 424 12.38 -66.32 1.31
C GLN A 424 11.96 -64.86 1.07
N ILE A 425 10.65 -64.57 1.02
CA ILE A 425 10.14 -63.19 0.88
C ILE A 425 10.54 -62.35 2.08
N LYS A 426 10.47 -62.89 3.30
CA LYS A 426 10.90 -62.20 4.53
C LYS A 426 12.34 -61.71 4.47
N GLN A 427 13.23 -62.45 3.81
CA GLN A 427 14.64 -62.09 3.65
C GLN A 427 14.86 -61.04 2.55
N LEU A 428 14.09 -61.13 1.45
CA LEU A 428 14.30 -60.29 0.25
C LEU A 428 13.52 -58.97 0.30
N SER A 429 12.28 -59.00 0.79
CA SER A 429 11.39 -57.84 0.89
C SER A 429 10.59 -57.89 2.19
N PRO A 430 11.15 -57.39 3.30
CA PRO A 430 10.49 -57.42 4.62
C PRO A 430 9.14 -56.72 4.64
N LYS A 431 9.01 -55.58 3.95
CA LYS A 431 7.77 -54.81 3.85
C LYS A 431 6.64 -55.56 3.11
N THR A 432 7.00 -56.38 2.13
CA THR A 432 6.02 -57.24 1.44
C THR A 432 5.57 -58.40 2.33
N TYR A 433 6.45 -58.87 3.22
CA TYR A 433 6.14 -59.94 4.18
C TYR A 433 5.18 -59.48 5.30
N GLU A 434 5.28 -58.23 5.76
CA GLU A 434 4.36 -57.66 6.76
C GLU A 434 2.89 -57.71 6.30
N ASP A 435 2.64 -57.47 5.01
CA ASP A 435 1.32 -57.47 4.39
C ASP A 435 1.06 -58.72 3.51
N ALA A 436 1.74 -59.84 3.79
CA ALA A 436 1.76 -61.02 2.92
C ALA A 436 0.37 -61.61 2.60
N ASP A 437 -0.60 -61.50 3.50
CA ASP A 437 -1.97 -61.98 3.31
C ASP A 437 -2.69 -61.29 2.13
N SER A 438 -2.24 -60.08 1.77
CA SER A 438 -2.82 -59.27 0.68
C SER A 438 -1.91 -59.13 -0.54
N LEU A 439 -0.62 -59.44 -0.40
CA LEU A 439 0.39 -59.25 -1.45
C LEU A 439 0.95 -60.56 -2.02
N VAL A 440 0.78 -61.69 -1.33
CA VAL A 440 1.33 -62.98 -1.75
C VAL A 440 0.19 -63.96 -2.02
N HIS A 441 0.03 -64.33 -3.29
CA HIS A 441 -1.08 -65.14 -3.75
C HIS A 441 -0.59 -66.46 -4.33
N PHE A 442 -1.23 -67.56 -3.93
CA PHE A 442 -0.95 -68.90 -4.47
C PHE A 442 -2.10 -69.28 -5.40
N VAL A 443 -1.82 -69.40 -6.69
CA VAL A 443 -2.84 -69.54 -7.75
C VAL A 443 -2.47 -70.60 -8.77
N ASP A 444 -3.45 -70.96 -9.59
CA ASP A 444 -3.27 -71.74 -10.81
C ASP A 444 -3.94 -71.01 -11.98
N SER A 445 -3.13 -70.28 -12.75
CA SER A 445 -3.63 -69.51 -13.90
C SER A 445 -4.10 -70.40 -15.04
N ALA A 446 -3.51 -71.59 -15.24
CA ALA A 446 -3.89 -72.47 -16.34
C ALA A 446 -5.28 -73.09 -16.11
N LYS A 447 -5.56 -73.51 -14.88
CA LYS A 447 -6.89 -73.97 -14.49
C LYS A 447 -7.94 -72.86 -14.56
N ALA A 448 -7.59 -71.66 -14.10
CA ALA A 448 -8.49 -70.51 -14.17
C ALA A 448 -8.83 -70.13 -15.62
N ALA A 449 -7.86 -70.16 -16.55
CA ALA A 449 -8.10 -69.89 -17.96
C ALA A 449 -9.12 -70.86 -18.60
N MET A 450 -8.96 -72.17 -18.35
CA MET A 450 -9.89 -73.20 -18.87
C MET A 450 -11.32 -73.05 -18.33
N GLY A 451 -11.48 -72.61 -17.08
CA GLY A 451 -12.80 -72.35 -16.49
C GLY A 451 -13.57 -71.21 -17.17
N TYR A 452 -12.87 -70.24 -17.78
CA TYR A 452 -13.52 -69.18 -18.56
C TYR A 452 -13.99 -69.64 -19.95
N ALA A 453 -13.38 -70.67 -20.51
CA ALA A 453 -13.67 -71.18 -21.86
C ALA A 453 -14.95 -72.04 -21.94
N GLU A 454 -15.26 -72.76 -20.86
CA GLU A 454 -16.34 -73.76 -20.83
C GLU A 454 -17.69 -73.23 -20.31
N GLY A 455 -17.76 -71.96 -19.87
CA GLY A 455 -19.02 -71.33 -19.43
C GLY A 455 -19.61 -71.87 -18.12
N GLU A 456 -18.91 -72.79 -17.42
CA GLU A 456 -19.26 -73.24 -16.07
C GLU A 456 -18.85 -72.15 -15.05
N THR A 457 -19.80 -71.24 -14.77
CA THR A 457 -19.61 -70.03 -13.96
C THR A 457 -19.57 -70.26 -12.45
N ASP A 458 -19.79 -71.49 -11.97
CA ASP A 458 -20.02 -71.77 -10.54
C ASP A 458 -18.76 -72.16 -9.73
N GLU A 459 -17.61 -72.40 -10.37
CA GLU A 459 -16.34 -72.65 -9.65
C GLU A 459 -15.16 -71.89 -10.27
N LEU A 460 -15.27 -70.56 -10.37
CA LEU A 460 -14.05 -69.73 -10.40
C LEU A 460 -13.21 -70.11 -9.17
N ASP A 461 -11.92 -70.41 -9.36
CA ASP A 461 -11.03 -70.67 -8.23
C ASP A 461 -11.05 -69.43 -7.32
N ASP A 462 -11.63 -69.55 -6.13
CA ASP A 462 -11.74 -68.48 -5.12
C ASP A 462 -10.40 -67.77 -4.91
N ALA A 463 -9.29 -68.52 -5.07
CA ALA A 463 -7.94 -67.99 -4.98
C ALA A 463 -7.58 -67.00 -6.10
N PHE A 464 -8.04 -67.24 -7.34
CA PHE A 464 -7.80 -66.35 -8.48
C PHE A 464 -8.70 -65.12 -8.42
N SER A 465 -9.97 -65.28 -8.03
CA SER A 465 -10.85 -64.16 -7.74
C SER A 465 -10.24 -63.28 -6.66
N HIS A 466 -9.74 -63.86 -5.57
CA HIS A 466 -9.06 -63.12 -4.52
C HIS A 466 -7.83 -62.35 -5.00
N LEU A 467 -7.00 -62.97 -5.86
CA LEU A 467 -5.86 -62.32 -6.50
C LEU A 467 -6.27 -61.06 -7.26
N GLU A 468 -7.28 -61.14 -8.13
CA GLU A 468 -7.76 -60.03 -8.96
C GLU A 468 -8.25 -58.86 -8.09
N HIS A 469 -9.01 -59.15 -7.03
CA HIS A 469 -9.51 -58.14 -6.09
C HIS A 469 -8.38 -57.51 -5.28
N SER A 470 -7.44 -58.31 -4.76
CA SER A 470 -6.28 -57.81 -4.02
C SER A 470 -5.40 -56.94 -4.91
N LEU A 471 -5.14 -57.34 -6.17
CA LEU A 471 -4.37 -56.55 -7.12
C LEU A 471 -5.05 -55.19 -7.41
N ARG A 472 -6.36 -55.18 -7.63
CA ARG A 472 -7.16 -53.94 -7.82
C ARG A 472 -7.04 -53.00 -6.62
N SER A 473 -7.27 -53.52 -5.41
CA SER A 473 -7.16 -52.72 -4.18
C SER A 473 -5.75 -52.20 -3.96
N PHE A 474 -4.74 -53.02 -4.26
CA PHE A 474 -3.33 -52.66 -4.10
C PHE A 474 -2.90 -51.57 -5.07
N VAL A 475 -3.35 -51.61 -6.33
CA VAL A 475 -3.11 -50.52 -7.31
C VAL A 475 -3.62 -49.19 -6.77
N LEU A 476 -4.84 -49.15 -6.21
CA LEU A 476 -5.43 -47.93 -5.64
C LEU A 476 -4.69 -47.42 -4.40
N VAL A 477 -4.33 -48.33 -3.48
CA VAL A 477 -3.57 -47.98 -2.28
C VAL A 477 -2.19 -47.45 -2.64
N ASN A 478 -1.50 -48.09 -3.58
CA ASN A 478 -0.17 -47.65 -3.98
C ASN A 478 -0.23 -46.32 -4.73
N ARG A 479 -1.24 -46.12 -5.59
CA ARG A 479 -1.52 -44.84 -6.27
C ARG A 479 -1.79 -43.70 -5.27
N SER A 480 -2.55 -43.98 -4.21
CA SER A 480 -2.77 -43.00 -3.14
C SER A 480 -1.43 -42.55 -2.50
N LYS A 481 -0.51 -43.49 -2.25
CA LYS A 481 0.81 -43.19 -1.67
C LYS A 481 1.75 -42.49 -2.67
N SER A 482 1.84 -42.97 -3.92
CA SER A 482 2.81 -42.50 -4.92
C SER A 482 2.38 -41.22 -5.64
N LYS A 483 1.08 -41.02 -5.89
CA LYS A 483 0.54 -39.86 -6.62
C LYS A 483 -0.10 -38.82 -5.69
N LEU A 484 -0.98 -39.21 -4.77
CA LEU A 484 -1.69 -38.26 -3.89
C LEU A 484 -0.82 -37.76 -2.72
N GLY A 485 0.01 -38.62 -2.16
CA GLY A 485 0.89 -38.30 -1.01
C GLY A 485 1.79 -37.08 -1.22
N PRO A 486 2.57 -37.00 -2.32
CA PRO A 486 3.41 -35.83 -2.60
C PRO A 486 2.60 -34.52 -2.71
N ALA A 487 1.42 -34.56 -3.33
CA ALA A 487 0.56 -33.40 -3.46
C ALA A 487 -0.03 -32.96 -2.11
N GLN A 488 -0.45 -33.92 -1.27
CA GLN A 488 -0.89 -33.65 0.10
C GLN A 488 0.21 -32.99 0.92
N ASN A 489 1.43 -33.52 0.87
CA ASN A 489 2.59 -32.96 1.58
C ASN A 489 2.89 -31.54 1.09
N TYR A 490 2.90 -31.31 -0.22
CA TYR A 490 3.15 -30.00 -0.80
C TYR A 490 2.12 -28.96 -0.34
N VAL A 491 0.82 -29.26 -0.42
CA VAL A 491 -0.24 -28.36 0.05
C VAL A 491 -0.09 -28.08 1.55
N THR A 492 0.19 -29.10 2.36
CA THR A 492 0.36 -28.94 3.82
C THR A 492 1.51 -27.99 4.17
N HIS A 493 2.66 -28.17 3.53
CA HIS A 493 3.82 -27.32 3.72
C HIS A 493 3.59 -25.89 3.20
N LEU A 494 2.87 -25.75 2.08
CA LEU A 494 2.56 -24.46 1.48
C LEU A 494 1.66 -23.64 2.40
N LEU A 495 0.59 -24.27 2.91
CA LEU A 495 -0.32 -23.64 3.86
C LEU A 495 0.39 -23.22 5.15
N ALA A 496 1.33 -24.03 5.65
CA ALA A 496 2.13 -23.68 6.81
C ALA A 496 3.08 -22.48 6.55
N ASP A 497 3.58 -22.33 5.33
CA ASP A 497 4.38 -21.16 4.92
C ASP A 497 3.50 -19.90 4.77
N VAL A 498 2.31 -20.02 4.18
CA VAL A 498 1.35 -18.90 4.06
C VAL A 498 0.84 -18.44 5.42
N GLU A 499 0.54 -19.37 6.34
CA GLU A 499 0.17 -19.08 7.73
C GLU A 499 1.27 -18.28 8.44
N LEU A 500 2.53 -18.70 8.30
CA LEU A 500 3.66 -17.99 8.90
C LEU A 500 3.82 -16.58 8.32
N LEU A 501 3.69 -16.41 7.00
CA LEU A 501 3.72 -15.09 6.35
C LEU A 501 2.59 -14.19 6.86
N ALA A 502 1.36 -14.71 6.92
CA ALA A 502 0.20 -13.96 7.38
C ALA A 502 0.34 -13.54 8.84
N ALA A 503 0.77 -14.45 9.72
CA ALA A 503 0.93 -14.18 11.15
C ALA A 503 2.03 -13.13 11.41
N ALA A 504 3.18 -13.24 10.73
CA ALA A 504 4.26 -12.24 10.85
C ALA A 504 3.83 -10.86 10.35
N ASN A 505 3.12 -10.78 9.23
CA ASN A 505 2.67 -9.50 8.68
C ASN A 505 1.49 -8.89 9.44
N SER A 506 0.66 -9.71 10.08
CA SER A 506 -0.38 -9.23 10.99
C SER A 506 0.24 -8.47 12.17
N LEU A 507 1.37 -8.96 12.70
CA LEU A 507 2.11 -8.25 13.75
C LEU A 507 2.64 -6.90 13.27
N VAL A 508 3.19 -6.83 12.05
CA VAL A 508 3.63 -5.56 11.43
C VAL A 508 2.48 -4.61 11.25
N ALA A 509 1.37 -5.08 10.69
CA ALA A 509 0.19 -4.26 10.44
C ALA A 509 -0.40 -3.74 11.77
N SER A 510 -0.40 -4.54 12.84
CA SER A 510 -0.80 -4.06 14.17
C SER A 510 0.12 -2.95 14.66
N LYS A 511 1.44 -3.12 14.54
CA LYS A 511 2.41 -2.11 14.96
C LYS A 511 2.30 -0.82 14.16
N GLU A 512 2.17 -0.91 12.83
CA GLU A 512 1.98 0.26 11.97
C GLU A 512 0.65 1.00 12.27
N ARG A 513 -0.43 0.25 12.56
CA ARG A 513 -1.70 0.83 13.02
C ARG A 513 -1.52 1.59 14.34
N ASP A 514 -0.87 0.98 15.32
CA ASP A 514 -0.71 1.56 16.66
C ASP A 514 0.17 2.83 16.60
N ASN A 515 1.27 2.79 15.85
CA ASN A 515 2.10 3.97 15.60
C ASN A 515 1.32 5.11 14.93
N ALA A 516 0.55 4.81 13.89
CA ALA A 516 -0.27 5.81 13.20
C ALA A 516 -1.34 6.41 14.13
N ARG A 517 -1.94 5.57 14.99
CA ARG A 517 -2.93 6.00 15.97
C ARG A 517 -2.34 6.90 17.05
N ASP A 518 -1.14 6.59 17.53
CA ASP A 518 -0.41 7.41 18.51
C ASP A 518 -0.02 8.76 17.90
N GLU A 519 0.41 8.78 16.63
CA GLU A 519 0.70 10.02 15.92
C GLU A 519 -0.55 10.88 15.72
N LEU A 520 -1.67 10.27 15.35
CA LEU A 520 -2.96 10.96 15.25
C LEU A 520 -3.40 11.53 16.59
N ALA A 521 -3.25 10.79 17.68
CA ALA A 521 -3.56 11.26 19.02
C ALA A 521 -2.74 12.51 19.41
N ARG A 522 -1.50 12.61 18.91
CA ARG A 522 -0.60 13.75 19.13
C ARG A 522 -0.94 14.96 18.24
N VAL A 523 -1.09 14.77 16.93
CA VAL A 523 -1.13 15.88 15.95
C VAL A 523 -2.54 16.43 15.73
N LYS A 524 -3.57 15.58 15.75
CA LYS A 524 -4.96 15.97 15.51
C LYS A 524 -5.49 17.06 16.46
N PRO A 525 -5.29 17.00 17.80
CA PRO A 525 -5.77 18.06 18.69
C PRO A 525 -5.05 19.40 18.44
N VAL A 526 -3.77 19.37 18.07
CA VAL A 526 -3.01 20.58 17.72
C VAL A 526 -3.57 21.22 16.46
N LEU A 527 -3.85 20.42 15.42
CA LEU A 527 -4.46 20.90 14.18
C LEU A 527 -5.84 21.54 14.43
N GLU A 528 -6.67 20.94 15.29
CA GLU A 528 -7.97 21.51 15.65
C GLU A 528 -7.83 22.82 16.44
N LYS A 529 -6.87 22.88 17.38
CA LYS A 529 -6.56 24.11 18.12
C LYS A 529 -6.11 25.23 17.17
N MET A 530 -5.26 24.93 16.20
CA MET A 530 -4.82 25.89 15.19
C MET A 530 -6.01 26.34 14.31
N LYS A 531 -6.84 25.42 13.81
CA LYS A 531 -8.02 25.79 13.02
C LYS A 531 -8.96 26.73 13.77
N LYS A 532 -9.20 26.49 15.07
CA LYS A 532 -9.99 27.39 15.93
C LYS A 532 -9.30 28.73 16.17
N GLY A 533 -7.97 28.75 16.31
CA GLY A 533 -7.18 29.96 16.51
C GLY A 533 -7.02 30.83 15.27
N ARG A 534 -7.38 30.33 14.08
CA ARG A 534 -7.21 31.03 12.80
C ARG A 534 -7.99 32.34 12.73
N GLU A 535 -9.27 32.32 13.08
CA GLU A 535 -10.14 33.50 13.03
C GLU A 535 -9.62 34.58 13.98
N GLY A 536 -9.29 34.21 15.22
CA GLY A 536 -8.71 35.14 16.19
C GLY A 536 -7.39 35.77 15.75
N LEU A 537 -6.52 35.01 15.07
CA LEU A 537 -5.29 35.54 14.49
C LEU A 537 -5.56 36.48 13.31
N GLU A 538 -6.46 36.09 12.39
CA GLU A 538 -6.81 36.92 11.22
C GLU A 538 -7.43 38.25 11.65
N ASP A 539 -8.35 38.23 12.62
CA ASP A 539 -8.99 39.42 13.20
C ASP A 539 -7.98 40.28 13.95
N GLY A 540 -7.11 39.67 14.76
CA GLY A 540 -6.05 40.39 15.49
C GLY A 540 -5.09 41.14 14.55
N LEU A 541 -4.74 40.52 13.41
CA LEU A 541 -3.86 41.16 12.43
C LEU A 541 -4.51 42.33 11.70
N VAL A 542 -5.80 42.21 11.34
CA VAL A 542 -6.56 43.31 10.73
C VAL A 542 -6.74 44.45 11.74
N HIS A 543 -7.03 44.13 13.00
CA HIS A 543 -7.19 45.11 14.05
C HIS A 543 -5.92 45.92 14.30
N GLU A 544 -4.75 45.26 14.42
CA GLU A 544 -3.47 45.96 14.58
C GLU A 544 -3.08 46.78 13.35
N GLU A 545 -3.39 46.29 12.12
CA GLU A 545 -3.19 47.08 10.89
C GLU A 545 -3.98 48.39 10.94
N GLU A 546 -5.30 48.31 11.16
CA GLU A 546 -6.17 49.49 11.15
C GLU A 546 -5.79 50.46 12.28
N ASN A 547 -5.59 49.96 13.49
CA ASN A 547 -5.26 50.77 14.67
C ASN A 547 -3.97 51.59 14.47
N VAL A 548 -2.89 50.96 13.98
CA VAL A 548 -1.63 51.68 13.72
C VAL A 548 -1.79 52.70 12.60
N THR A 549 -2.52 52.35 11.53
CA THR A 549 -2.72 53.27 10.40
C THR A 549 -3.58 54.48 10.77
N GLU A 550 -4.62 54.29 11.58
CA GLU A 550 -5.49 55.36 12.07
C GLU A 550 -4.74 56.30 13.02
N GLN A 551 -3.98 55.76 13.97
CA GLN A 551 -3.16 56.56 14.89
C GLN A 551 -2.12 57.41 14.15
N VAL A 552 -1.47 56.85 13.13
CA VAL A 552 -0.49 57.60 12.32
C VAL A 552 -1.20 58.67 11.48
N ALA A 553 -2.36 58.36 10.88
CA ALA A 553 -3.15 59.31 10.12
C ALA A 553 -3.53 60.53 10.98
N GLU A 554 -4.07 60.27 12.18
CA GLU A 554 -4.51 61.31 13.10
C GLU A 554 -3.34 62.17 13.60
N ARG A 555 -2.23 61.55 14.03
CA ARG A 555 -1.04 62.29 14.47
C ARG A 555 -0.41 63.12 13.36
N THR A 556 -0.33 62.58 12.15
CA THR A 556 0.20 63.30 10.99
C THR A 556 -0.69 64.49 10.64
N LYS A 557 -2.02 64.29 10.59
CA LYS A 557 -2.99 65.36 10.32
C LYS A 557 -2.93 66.46 11.38
N LYS A 558 -2.89 66.09 12.66
CA LYS A 558 -2.77 67.03 13.77
C LYS A 558 -1.43 67.79 13.76
N GLY A 559 -0.33 67.09 13.49
CA GLY A 559 0.99 67.71 13.36
C GLY A 559 1.04 68.71 12.21
N MET A 560 0.48 68.35 11.05
CA MET A 560 0.51 69.19 9.86
C MET A 560 -0.44 70.38 9.93
N THR A 561 -1.61 70.23 10.54
CA THR A 561 -2.52 71.35 10.82
C THR A 561 -1.88 72.36 11.77
N THR A 562 -1.26 71.88 12.86
CA THR A 562 -0.51 72.74 13.80
C THR A 562 0.65 73.46 13.11
N ALA A 563 1.38 72.75 12.24
CA ALA A 563 2.47 73.31 11.45
C ALA A 563 1.97 74.41 10.51
N LEU A 564 0.87 74.19 9.77
CA LEU A 564 0.26 75.18 8.89
C LEU A 564 -0.28 76.40 9.66
N GLU A 565 -0.85 76.21 10.85
CA GLU A 565 -1.29 77.33 11.70
C GLU A 565 -0.13 78.23 12.15
N ARG A 566 1.02 77.63 12.51
CA ARG A 566 2.24 78.38 12.85
C ARG A 566 2.78 79.14 11.65
N VAL A 567 2.81 78.49 10.48
CA VAL A 567 3.17 79.14 9.21
C VAL A 567 2.24 80.32 8.94
N GLY A 568 0.93 80.17 9.11
CA GLY A 568 -0.06 81.25 8.96
C GLY A 568 0.13 82.44 9.92
N ARG A 569 0.84 82.25 11.04
CA ARG A 569 1.22 83.32 11.99
C ARG A 569 2.56 83.98 11.64
N GLY A 570 3.22 83.53 10.58
CA GLY A 570 4.55 83.98 10.16
C GLY A 570 5.70 83.37 10.97
N GLU A 571 5.43 82.27 11.67
CA GLU A 571 6.42 81.51 12.43
C GLU A 571 6.93 80.30 11.62
N LEU A 572 8.01 79.68 12.09
CA LEU A 572 8.49 78.41 11.52
C LEU A 572 7.49 77.29 11.81
N ALA A 573 7.27 76.40 10.84
CA ALA A 573 6.33 75.28 10.95
C ALA A 573 6.70 74.33 12.12
N ALA A 574 8.00 74.13 12.33
CA ALA A 574 8.58 73.35 13.42
C ALA A 574 9.94 73.91 13.83
N PRO A 575 10.37 73.73 15.09
CA PRO A 575 11.69 74.16 15.56
C PRO A 575 12.79 73.25 14.99
N ALA A 576 13.28 73.60 13.80
CA ALA A 576 14.34 72.85 13.12
C ALA A 576 15.73 73.39 13.52
N PRO A 577 16.70 72.52 13.86
CA PRO A 577 18.05 72.94 14.21
C PRO A 577 18.74 73.61 13.01
N GLY A 578 19.26 74.82 13.21
CA GLY A 578 19.95 75.59 12.16
C GLY A 578 19.05 76.41 11.23
N LEU A 579 17.73 76.30 11.36
CA LEU A 579 16.77 77.17 10.65
C LEU A 579 16.34 78.32 11.56
N HIS A 580 16.56 79.55 11.11
CA HIS A 580 16.04 80.77 11.72
C HIS A 580 15.52 81.70 10.63
N LEU A 581 14.56 82.55 10.97
CA LEU A 581 14.09 83.58 10.05
C LEU A 581 15.26 84.54 9.75
N PRO A 582 15.49 84.91 8.48
CA PRO A 582 16.57 85.81 8.10
C PRO A 582 16.39 87.20 8.75
N SER A 583 17.47 87.93 8.95
CA SER A 583 17.40 89.33 9.40
C SER A 583 17.01 90.25 8.25
N TYR A 584 16.14 91.23 8.51
CA TYR A 584 15.65 92.16 7.49
C TYR A 584 16.77 93.05 6.93
N PRO A 585 17.04 93.05 5.59
CA PRO A 585 18.16 93.76 4.98
C PRO A 585 17.87 95.25 4.66
N GLY A 586 16.65 95.73 4.90
CA GLY A 586 16.21 97.10 4.56
C GLY A 586 15.38 97.19 3.27
N LEU A 587 14.93 98.41 2.92
CA LEU A 587 13.92 98.66 1.88
C LEU A 587 14.32 98.24 0.46
N LEU A 588 15.61 98.26 0.11
CA LEU A 588 16.10 97.91 -1.23
C LEU A 588 16.17 96.39 -1.46
N GLY A 589 16.11 95.58 -0.40
CA GLY A 589 16.24 94.10 -0.44
C GLY A 589 14.98 93.34 -0.04
N VAL A 590 13.80 93.99 -0.10
CA VAL A 590 12.52 93.40 0.34
C VAL A 590 12.15 92.14 -0.43
N TRP A 591 12.42 92.10 -1.74
CA TRP A 591 12.15 90.94 -2.59
C TRP A 591 13.04 89.75 -2.23
N ASP A 592 14.32 89.98 -2.02
CA ASP A 592 15.27 88.94 -1.61
C ASP A 592 14.96 88.41 -0.20
N TYR A 593 14.55 89.30 0.71
CA TYR A 593 14.09 88.93 2.04
C TYR A 593 12.82 88.07 1.99
N ALA A 594 11.81 88.45 1.22
CA ALA A 594 10.59 87.66 1.05
C ALA A 594 10.88 86.29 0.44
N ALA A 595 11.79 86.22 -0.55
CA ALA A 595 12.25 84.96 -1.15
C ALA A 595 12.94 84.05 -0.12
N GLU A 596 13.80 84.62 0.72
CA GLU A 596 14.51 83.86 1.75
C GLU A 596 13.60 83.41 2.90
N VAL A 597 12.70 84.27 3.36
CA VAL A 597 11.66 83.93 4.36
C VAL A 597 10.78 82.80 3.83
N LYS A 598 10.30 82.90 2.59
CA LYS A 598 9.49 81.85 1.95
C LYS A 598 10.26 80.53 1.84
N ARG A 599 11.53 80.57 1.44
CA ARG A 599 12.42 79.39 1.39
C ARG A 599 12.59 78.75 2.76
N VAL A 600 12.83 79.54 3.80
CA VAL A 600 13.03 79.05 5.18
C VAL A 600 11.74 78.46 5.75
N ILE A 601 10.59 79.09 5.52
CA ILE A 601 9.28 78.56 5.93
C ILE A 601 8.98 77.24 5.23
N LEU A 602 9.19 77.15 3.91
CA LEU A 602 9.02 75.89 3.16
C LEU A 602 9.96 74.79 3.65
N ALA A 603 11.23 75.13 3.94
CA ALA A 603 12.18 74.18 4.52
C ALA A 603 11.79 73.75 5.95
N SER A 604 11.17 74.63 6.74
CA SER A 604 10.64 74.27 8.06
C SER A 604 9.43 73.33 7.96
N LEU A 605 8.62 73.46 6.90
CA LEU A 605 7.50 72.57 6.62
C LEU A 605 7.98 71.20 6.14
N ASP A 606 9.01 71.16 5.29
CA ASP A 606 9.72 69.92 4.93
C ASP A 606 10.27 69.20 6.17
N PHE A 607 10.81 69.94 7.15
CA PHE A 607 11.25 69.37 8.43
C PHE A 607 10.08 68.83 9.28
N ALA A 608 8.95 69.54 9.33
CA ALA A 608 7.75 69.07 10.02
C ALA A 608 7.19 67.77 9.40
N VAL A 609 7.27 67.64 8.07
CA VAL A 609 6.98 66.37 7.37
C VAL A 609 7.96 65.28 7.80
N GLY A 610 9.25 65.58 7.92
CA GLY A 610 10.25 64.64 8.43
C GLY A 610 9.95 64.15 9.85
N LEU A 611 9.50 65.02 10.75
CA LEU A 611 9.08 64.63 12.11
C LEU A 611 7.86 63.71 12.11
N ALA A 612 6.87 63.99 11.25
CA ALA A 612 5.72 63.11 11.10
C ALA A 612 6.10 61.73 10.53
N GLU A 613 7.06 61.69 9.59
CA GLU A 613 7.64 60.43 9.10
C GLU A 613 8.39 59.68 10.21
N ASP A 614 9.14 60.37 11.07
CA ASP A 614 9.84 59.75 12.22
C ASP A 614 8.87 59.18 13.26
N ASP A 615 7.79 59.88 13.56
CA ASP A 615 6.74 59.37 14.46
C ASP A 615 6.02 58.16 13.84
N ALA A 616 5.77 58.18 12.53
CA ALA A 616 5.24 57.04 11.80
C ALA A 616 6.20 55.84 11.83
N ARG A 617 7.52 56.05 11.69
CA ARG A 617 8.54 54.99 11.80
C ARG A 617 8.50 54.31 13.17
N LYS A 618 8.40 55.09 14.25
CA LYS A 618 8.32 54.57 15.63
C LYS A 618 7.06 53.75 15.86
N LEU A 619 5.89 54.30 15.52
CA LEU A 619 4.61 53.61 15.69
C LEU A 619 4.52 52.34 14.83
N THR A 620 5.09 52.37 13.63
CA THR A 620 5.14 51.19 12.76
C THR A 620 6.05 50.11 13.35
N ALA A 621 7.19 50.48 13.95
CA ALA A 621 8.07 49.53 14.62
C ALA A 621 7.35 48.84 15.79
N GLU A 622 6.69 49.61 16.66
CA GLU A 622 5.88 49.08 17.76
C GLU A 622 4.72 48.20 17.26
N GLY A 623 4.07 48.60 16.16
CA GLY A 623 3.01 47.83 15.52
C GLY A 623 3.50 46.49 14.97
N VAL A 624 4.66 46.47 14.32
CA VAL A 624 5.28 45.23 13.84
C VAL A 624 5.67 44.33 15.01
N ASP A 625 6.17 44.87 16.12
CA ASP A 625 6.47 44.09 17.32
C ASP A 625 5.21 43.46 17.93
N ARG A 626 4.07 44.17 17.92
CA ARG A 626 2.77 43.60 18.33
C ARG A 626 2.29 42.49 17.38
N VAL A 627 2.48 42.65 16.07
CA VAL A 627 2.18 41.60 15.08
C VAL A 627 3.05 40.35 15.31
N ILE A 628 4.32 40.53 15.67
CA ILE A 628 5.21 39.43 16.04
C ILE A 628 4.71 38.74 17.32
N ALA A 629 4.31 39.51 18.33
CA ALA A 629 3.76 38.96 19.58
C ALA A 629 2.44 38.18 19.38
N LEU A 630 1.58 38.63 18.46
CA LEU A 630 0.39 37.86 18.04
C LEU A 630 0.79 36.52 17.41
N GLY A 631 1.89 36.50 16.64
CA GLY A 631 2.47 35.28 16.11
C GLY A 631 2.92 34.32 17.21
N ASP A 632 3.65 34.81 18.21
CA ASP A 632 4.13 34.00 19.33
C ASP A 632 2.99 33.40 20.19
N ALA A 633 1.84 34.08 20.27
CA ALA A 633 0.68 33.58 21.02
C ALA A 633 -0.10 32.47 20.29
N HIS A 634 -0.15 32.53 18.95
CA HIS A 634 -1.00 31.65 18.12
C HIS A 634 -0.23 30.56 17.35
N LEU A 635 1.06 30.71 17.10
CA LEU A 635 1.89 29.66 16.49
C LEU A 635 2.38 28.65 17.54
N PRO A 636 2.36 27.34 17.24
CA PRO A 636 3.01 26.32 18.06
C PRO A 636 4.53 26.50 18.11
N GLU A 637 5.16 26.00 19.18
CA GLU A 637 6.61 26.08 19.40
C GLU A 637 7.45 25.39 18.30
N ASP A 638 6.89 24.36 17.65
CA ASP A 638 7.59 23.58 16.62
C ASP A 638 7.76 24.31 15.27
N VAL A 639 7.18 25.51 15.10
CA VAL A 639 7.21 26.25 13.82
C VAL A 639 8.31 27.31 13.84
N GLU A 640 9.16 27.32 12.80
CA GLU A 640 10.24 28.28 12.68
C GLU A 640 9.76 29.74 12.64
N ARG A 641 10.28 30.55 13.57
CA ARG A 641 9.92 31.97 13.71
C ARG A 641 10.62 32.84 12.67
N SER A 642 10.08 34.05 12.45
CA SER A 642 10.67 34.99 11.50
C SER A 642 11.91 35.65 12.10
N ASN A 643 13.08 35.40 11.50
CA ASN A 643 14.32 36.13 11.83
C ASN A 643 14.38 37.52 11.17
N ARG A 644 13.35 37.92 10.42
CA ARG A 644 13.32 39.21 9.73
C ARG A 644 13.05 40.31 10.75
N ARG A 645 14.00 41.22 10.92
CA ARG A 645 13.83 42.43 11.74
C ARG A 645 13.41 43.59 10.85
N PHE A 646 12.38 44.30 11.26
CA PHE A 646 11.95 45.50 10.59
C PHE A 646 13.01 46.61 10.72
N ASN A 647 13.33 47.28 9.61
CA ASN A 647 14.24 48.42 9.59
C ASN A 647 13.46 49.71 9.34
N PRO A 648 13.17 50.53 10.38
CA PRO A 648 12.37 51.74 10.25
C PRO A 648 13.01 52.79 9.32
N GLN A 649 14.35 52.83 9.24
CA GLN A 649 15.07 53.80 8.43
C GLN A 649 14.90 53.58 6.92
N ALA A 650 14.46 52.38 6.51
CA ALA A 650 14.15 52.10 5.12
C ALA A 650 12.78 52.68 4.69
N MET A 651 11.89 53.02 5.63
CA MET A 651 10.59 53.64 5.33
C MET A 651 10.77 55.06 4.80
N PHE A 652 9.92 55.41 3.82
CA PHE A 652 9.89 56.73 3.18
C PHE A 652 11.16 57.10 2.38
N THR A 653 12.10 56.16 2.21
CA THR A 653 13.28 56.39 1.37
C THR A 653 12.92 56.30 -0.11
N ALA A 654 13.30 57.33 -0.88
CA ALA A 654 13.07 57.34 -2.32
C ALA A 654 14.01 56.33 -3.01
N ARG A 655 13.44 55.33 -3.70
CA ARG A 655 14.25 54.42 -4.54
C ARG A 655 14.81 55.18 -5.76
N PRO A 656 16.13 55.13 -6.05
CA PRO A 656 16.76 55.88 -7.14
C PRO A 656 16.27 55.54 -8.57
N ARG A 657 15.46 54.47 -8.74
CA ARG A 657 15.10 53.91 -10.05
C ARG A 657 13.69 54.27 -10.56
N ALA A 658 12.91 55.08 -9.85
CA ALA A 658 11.63 55.58 -10.38
C ALA A 658 11.83 56.85 -11.22
N ARG A 659 12.58 56.74 -12.32
CA ARG A 659 12.76 57.82 -13.30
C ARG A 659 11.73 57.62 -14.41
N ARG A 660 10.79 58.57 -14.52
CA ARG A 660 9.64 58.67 -15.45
C ARG A 660 8.29 58.22 -14.89
N GLN A 661 7.71 59.06 -14.03
CA GLN A 661 6.29 59.41 -14.11
C GLN A 661 6.14 60.77 -13.41
N SER A 662 6.07 61.83 -14.21
CA SER A 662 5.71 63.17 -13.78
C SER A 662 4.21 63.21 -13.51
N GLY A 663 3.80 62.68 -12.34
CA GLY A 663 2.41 62.63 -11.91
C GLY A 663 2.33 62.56 -10.39
N VAL A 664 1.82 63.65 -9.81
CA VAL A 664 1.16 63.85 -8.49
C VAL A 664 1.25 62.69 -7.48
N SER A 665 2.48 62.29 -7.14
CA SER A 665 2.78 61.35 -6.05
C SER A 665 4.02 61.78 -5.25
N SER A 666 4.62 62.93 -5.59
CA SER A 666 5.84 63.47 -4.99
C SER A 666 5.61 64.69 -4.08
N VAL A 667 4.42 64.86 -3.50
CA VAL A 667 4.07 66.06 -2.71
C VAL A 667 4.71 66.04 -1.29
N GLY A 668 5.64 65.13 -0.99
CA GLY A 668 6.20 64.97 0.36
C GLY A 668 7.71 65.09 0.50
N LEU A 669 8.46 65.35 -0.59
CA LEU A 669 9.89 65.64 -0.49
C LEU A 669 10.21 66.91 -1.27
N GLY A 670 10.52 67.98 -0.52
CA GLY A 670 11.09 69.21 -1.05
C GLY A 670 10.05 70.18 -1.57
N LEU A 671 9.11 70.61 -0.71
CA LEU A 671 8.31 71.81 -0.97
C LEU A 671 9.22 73.01 -1.22
N ALA A 672 10.38 73.07 -0.55
CA ALA A 672 11.43 74.06 -0.83
C ALA A 672 12.14 73.87 -2.19
N ALA A 673 12.03 72.68 -2.81
CA ALA A 673 12.61 72.35 -4.11
C ALA A 673 11.63 72.59 -5.28
N GLN A 674 10.34 72.78 -4.98
CA GLN A 674 9.31 73.07 -5.99
C GLN A 674 9.42 74.53 -6.45
N SER A 675 9.76 74.74 -7.72
CA SER A 675 9.97 76.09 -8.28
C SER A 675 8.74 76.98 -8.16
N HIS A 676 7.54 76.44 -8.37
CA HIS A 676 6.28 77.20 -8.31
C HIS A 676 5.91 77.72 -6.90
N LEU A 677 6.29 77.01 -5.84
CA LEU A 677 6.10 77.48 -4.46
C LEU A 677 7.22 78.43 -4.02
N LYS A 678 8.38 78.39 -4.68
CA LYS A 678 9.55 79.20 -4.36
C LYS A 678 9.47 80.62 -4.94
N GLU A 679 8.74 80.81 -6.04
CA GLU A 679 8.55 82.13 -6.67
C GLU A 679 7.80 83.08 -5.72
N VAL A 680 8.34 84.29 -5.51
CA VAL A 680 7.72 85.33 -4.68
C VAL A 680 6.65 86.03 -5.50
N ASN A 681 5.42 86.05 -5.00
CA ASN A 681 4.32 86.77 -5.61
C ASN A 681 4.18 88.17 -5.01
N VAL A 682 3.55 89.10 -5.71
CA VAL A 682 3.27 90.45 -5.20
C VAL A 682 2.41 90.39 -3.93
N ALA A 683 1.53 89.38 -3.83
CA ALA A 683 0.70 89.10 -2.66
C ALA A 683 1.51 88.65 -1.42
N ASP A 684 2.73 88.12 -1.60
CA ASP A 684 3.61 87.72 -0.48
C ASP A 684 4.20 88.95 0.25
N ILE A 685 4.34 90.07 -0.44
CA ILE A 685 4.89 91.33 0.09
C ILE A 685 3.74 92.28 0.49
N PHE A 686 2.71 92.37 -0.35
CA PHE A 686 1.55 93.23 -0.16
C PHE A 686 0.26 92.42 -0.11
N ASP A 687 -0.13 91.99 1.09
CA ASP A 687 -1.39 91.29 1.33
C ASP A 687 -2.58 92.27 1.40
N LEU A 688 -2.86 92.92 0.27
CA LEU A 688 -3.95 93.89 0.14
C LEU A 688 -5.30 93.25 0.49
N GLN A 689 -5.49 91.95 0.23
CA GLN A 689 -6.73 91.24 0.49
C GLN A 689 -7.02 91.09 2.00
N HIS A 690 -6.01 90.76 2.81
CA HIS A 690 -6.16 90.70 4.26
C HIS A 690 -6.34 92.08 4.90
N HIS A 691 -5.61 93.10 4.43
CA HIS A 691 -5.78 94.47 4.92
C HIS A 691 -7.14 95.07 4.55
N ILE A 692 -7.69 94.74 3.37
CA ILE A 692 -9.05 95.11 2.97
C ILE A 692 -10.10 94.35 3.81
N PHE A 693 -9.88 93.06 4.11
CA PHE A 693 -10.77 92.28 4.98
C PHE A 693 -10.80 92.81 6.42
N ILE A 694 -9.64 93.13 7.00
CA ILE A 694 -9.55 93.77 8.32
C ILE A 694 -10.15 95.17 8.31
N ALA A 695 -9.88 95.99 7.29
CA ALA A 695 -10.47 97.31 7.14
C ALA A 695 -12.00 97.28 6.93
N ARG A 696 -12.53 96.20 6.34
CA ARG A 696 -13.97 95.97 6.22
C ARG A 696 -14.62 95.47 7.50
N SER A 697 -13.91 94.66 8.29
CA SER A 697 -14.40 94.14 9.58
C SER A 697 -14.24 95.12 10.75
N SER A 698 -13.41 96.16 10.61
CA SER A 698 -13.24 97.24 11.60
C SER A 698 -14.20 98.42 11.41
N LEU A 699 -15.06 98.40 10.39
CA LEU A 699 -16.16 99.35 10.23
C LEU A 699 -17.29 99.02 11.22
N PRO A 700 -17.76 99.99 12.04
CA PRO A 700 -18.82 99.75 13.00
C PRO A 700 -20.14 99.50 12.25
N SER A 701 -20.57 98.24 12.20
CA SER A 701 -21.94 97.87 11.85
C SER A 701 -22.75 97.78 13.14
N SER A 702 -23.76 98.65 13.25
CA SER A 702 -24.75 98.58 14.30
C SER A 702 -25.67 97.35 14.10
N SER A 703 -25.92 96.64 15.21
CA SER A 703 -26.98 95.65 15.50
C SER A 703 -26.88 94.16 15.04
N SER A 704 -26.70 93.31 16.07
CA SER A 704 -27.33 92.00 16.40
C SER A 704 -27.16 90.71 15.55
N SER A 705 -26.43 89.77 16.18
CA SER A 705 -26.65 88.31 16.36
C SER A 705 -26.71 87.28 15.21
N SER A 706 -25.89 86.25 15.42
CA SER A 706 -25.94 84.82 15.01
C SER A 706 -25.58 84.41 13.57
N HIS A 707 -24.42 83.74 13.52
CA HIS A 707 -23.73 82.96 12.50
C HIS A 707 -24.56 82.10 11.53
N SER A 708 -24.42 82.37 10.22
CA SER A 708 -24.16 81.37 9.16
C SER A 708 -24.01 82.03 7.78
N SER A 709 -22.99 81.60 7.02
CA SER A 709 -22.83 81.60 5.55
C SER A 709 -23.61 82.65 4.71
N LEU A 710 -22.90 83.62 4.10
CA LEU A 710 -23.38 84.42 2.96
C LEU A 710 -22.14 84.78 2.11
N ASP A 711 -21.97 84.28 0.89
CA ASP A 711 -22.74 84.47 -0.35
C ASP A 711 -22.59 85.87 -0.96
N LEU A 712 -22.16 85.91 -2.23
CA LEU A 712 -21.73 87.08 -2.98
C LEU A 712 -22.93 87.93 -3.43
N ILE A 713 -22.99 89.20 -3.03
CA ILE A 713 -23.97 90.18 -3.55
C ILE A 713 -23.27 91.10 -4.56
N PRO A 714 -23.75 91.21 -5.83
CA PRO A 714 -23.33 92.25 -6.75
C PRO A 714 -24.19 93.50 -6.52
N VAL A 715 -23.57 94.67 -6.37
CA VAL A 715 -24.28 95.96 -6.32
C VAL A 715 -24.09 96.69 -7.65
N SER A 716 -25.20 96.82 -8.38
CA SER A 716 -25.37 97.70 -9.55
C SER A 716 -25.80 99.11 -9.14
N ALA A 717 -25.56 100.07 -10.04
CA ALA A 717 -25.73 101.51 -9.86
C ALA A 717 -27.18 101.98 -9.62
N GLU A 718 -27.40 102.79 -8.57
CA GLU A 718 -28.21 104.02 -8.50
C GLU A 718 -28.35 104.47 -7.02
N GLY A 719 -28.22 105.77 -6.74
CA GLY A 719 -28.59 106.38 -5.45
C GLY A 719 -27.42 106.95 -4.61
N PHE A 720 -27.39 108.28 -4.49
CA PHE A 720 -26.44 109.06 -3.71
C PHE A 720 -26.64 108.90 -2.18
N GLY A 721 -25.54 108.69 -1.45
CA GLY A 721 -25.44 108.81 0.01
C GLY A 721 -23.99 108.58 0.47
N ALA A 722 -23.30 109.65 0.87
CA ALA A 722 -21.85 109.71 1.02
C ALA A 722 -21.27 108.79 2.11
N ALA A 723 -20.76 107.60 1.76
CA ALA A 723 -19.78 106.86 2.59
C ALA A 723 -19.01 105.70 1.92
N SER A 724 -19.19 105.38 0.64
CA SER A 724 -18.68 104.10 0.07
C SER A 724 -17.85 104.19 -1.22
N LEU A 725 -17.09 105.27 -1.41
CA LEU A 725 -16.26 105.46 -2.61
C LEU A 725 -14.77 105.37 -2.28
N ALA A 726 -14.28 104.15 -2.10
CA ALA A 726 -12.89 103.80 -2.30
C ALA A 726 -12.81 102.29 -2.57
N PHE A 727 -11.83 101.86 -3.38
CA PHE A 727 -11.39 100.47 -3.57
C PHE A 727 -11.83 99.69 -4.82
N GLY A 728 -12.57 100.29 -5.77
CA GLY A 728 -12.87 99.63 -7.06
C GLY A 728 -11.68 99.43 -8.02
N ALA A 729 -10.51 100.02 -7.76
CA ALA A 729 -9.41 100.13 -8.72
C ALA A 729 -8.21 99.17 -8.52
N PHE A 730 -8.19 98.34 -7.47
CA PHE A 730 -7.02 97.50 -7.13
C PHE A 730 -7.13 96.01 -7.48
N SER A 731 -8.22 95.56 -8.11
CA SER A 731 -8.40 94.16 -8.53
C SER A 731 -7.65 93.78 -9.82
N MET A 732 -6.52 94.44 -10.13
CA MET A 732 -5.69 94.10 -11.29
C MET A 732 -4.50 93.23 -10.86
N VAL A 733 -4.30 92.14 -11.60
CA VAL A 733 -3.24 91.13 -11.50
C VAL A 733 -3.58 89.91 -10.62
N SER A 734 -4.53 89.11 -11.09
CA SER A 734 -4.43 87.65 -11.07
C SER A 734 -5.41 87.07 -12.11
N GLY A 735 -4.91 86.52 -13.22
CA GLY A 735 -5.73 85.75 -14.16
C GLY A 735 -6.18 86.47 -15.46
N LYS A 736 -5.54 86.06 -16.56
CA LYS A 736 -5.81 86.23 -18.00
C LYS A 736 -7.13 86.94 -18.45
N THR A 737 -6.91 88.06 -19.16
CA THR A 737 -7.59 88.57 -20.38
C THR A 737 -8.87 89.42 -20.38
N VAL A 738 -9.48 89.87 -19.26
CA VAL A 738 -10.71 90.72 -19.36
C VAL A 738 -10.71 91.97 -18.44
N GLY A 739 -9.57 92.66 -18.33
CA GLY A 739 -9.39 93.77 -17.36
C GLY A 739 -9.21 95.19 -17.93
N LEU A 740 -9.30 95.42 -19.24
CA LEU A 740 -8.87 96.70 -19.84
C LEU A 740 -9.95 97.81 -19.79
N ARG A 741 -11.24 97.46 -19.69
CA ARG A 741 -12.35 98.44 -19.73
C ARG A 741 -12.60 99.13 -18.37
N ALA A 742 -12.49 98.40 -17.27
CA ALA A 742 -12.66 98.93 -15.91
C ALA A 742 -11.49 99.85 -15.47
N ALA A 743 -10.28 99.60 -15.96
CA ALA A 743 -9.11 100.45 -15.69
C ALA A 743 -9.24 101.84 -16.36
N ILE A 744 -9.83 101.90 -17.56
CA ILE A 744 -10.03 103.15 -18.30
C ILE A 744 -11.17 103.97 -17.68
N GLU A 745 -12.25 103.33 -17.23
CA GLU A 745 -13.37 103.98 -16.57
C GLU A 745 -13.01 104.49 -15.15
N GLY A 746 -12.18 103.73 -14.42
CA GLY A 746 -11.61 104.18 -13.14
C GLY A 746 -10.66 105.37 -13.25
N LEU A 747 -9.93 105.50 -14.38
CA LEU A 747 -9.06 106.65 -14.65
C LEU A 747 -9.86 107.91 -15.07
N ALA A 748 -10.98 107.73 -15.76
CA ALA A 748 -11.88 108.82 -16.16
C ALA A 748 -12.59 109.47 -14.96
N HIS A 749 -12.98 108.69 -13.95
CA HIS A 749 -13.55 109.26 -12.72
C HIS A 749 -12.50 109.96 -11.81
N PHE A 750 -11.21 109.67 -11.99
CA PHE A 750 -10.14 110.36 -11.27
C PHE A 750 -9.94 111.80 -11.77
N SER A 751 -10.17 112.07 -13.07
CA SER A 751 -10.11 113.44 -13.61
C SER A 751 -11.26 114.32 -13.14
N ASP A 752 -12.45 113.74 -12.94
CA ASP A 752 -13.61 114.47 -12.40
C ASP A 752 -13.42 114.82 -10.91
N PHE A 753 -12.72 113.96 -10.15
CA PHE A 753 -12.41 114.18 -8.73
C PHE A 753 -11.40 115.32 -8.49
N VAL A 754 -10.47 115.53 -9.44
CA VAL A 754 -9.47 116.63 -9.41
C VAL A 754 -10.09 117.99 -9.77
N SER A 755 -11.29 118.03 -10.36
CA SER A 755 -11.99 119.25 -10.76
C SER A 755 -12.76 119.97 -9.63
N ASN A 756 -13.07 119.28 -8.52
CA ASN A 756 -13.88 119.84 -7.43
C ASN A 756 -13.06 120.71 -6.44
N PRO A 757 -13.43 121.99 -6.19
CA PRO A 757 -12.64 122.92 -5.38
C PRO A 757 -12.52 122.55 -3.89
N SER A 758 -13.50 121.80 -3.33
CA SER A 758 -13.43 121.32 -1.94
C SER A 758 -12.47 120.14 -1.79
N THR A 759 -12.39 119.29 -2.81
CA THR A 759 -11.52 118.12 -2.85
C THR A 759 -10.06 118.53 -3.01
N ARG A 760 -9.76 119.55 -3.83
CA ARG A 760 -8.38 120.06 -4.04
C ARG A 760 -7.69 120.58 -2.77
N ARG A 761 -8.46 121.04 -1.77
CA ARG A 761 -7.94 121.48 -0.46
C ARG A 761 -7.54 120.32 0.46
N TRP A 762 -8.24 119.20 0.36
CA TRP A 762 -8.00 118.02 1.21
C TRP A 762 -7.21 116.92 0.51
N ILE A 763 -7.17 116.86 -0.82
CA ILE A 763 -6.37 115.88 -1.59
C ILE A 763 -4.91 115.96 -1.20
N GLY A 764 -4.30 117.15 -1.12
CA GLY A 764 -2.90 117.30 -0.73
C GLY A 764 -2.60 116.76 0.68
N PRO A 765 -3.32 117.22 1.73
CA PRO A 765 -3.17 116.71 3.09
C PRO A 765 -3.50 115.22 3.25
N VAL A 766 -4.59 114.74 2.65
CA VAL A 766 -5.01 113.33 2.74
C VAL A 766 -4.05 112.44 1.98
N LEU A 767 -3.64 112.81 0.76
CA LEU A 767 -2.61 112.10 0.02
C LEU A 767 -1.29 112.12 0.79
N GLY A 768 -0.95 113.23 1.44
CA GLY A 768 0.21 113.38 2.32
C GLY A 768 0.16 112.47 3.56
N VAL A 769 -0.98 112.38 4.24
CA VAL A 769 -1.18 111.49 5.40
C VAL A 769 -1.21 110.02 4.98
N VAL A 770 -1.82 109.70 3.84
CA VAL A 770 -1.85 108.34 3.29
C VAL A 770 -0.46 107.93 2.79
N THR A 771 0.28 108.82 2.12
CA THR A 771 1.67 108.54 1.71
C THR A 771 2.61 108.48 2.90
N ALA A 772 2.51 109.40 3.87
CA ALA A 772 3.32 109.33 5.10
C ALA A 772 2.98 108.08 5.93
N GLY A 773 1.70 107.71 6.02
CA GLY A 773 1.23 106.49 6.68
C GLY A 773 1.68 105.22 5.96
N ALA A 774 1.62 105.20 4.63
CA ALA A 774 2.14 104.10 3.81
C ALA A 774 3.66 103.99 3.92
N ILE A 775 4.39 105.11 3.90
CA ILE A 775 5.85 105.17 4.11
C ILE A 775 6.20 104.71 5.53
N ALA A 776 5.46 105.15 6.55
CA ALA A 776 5.65 104.70 7.93
C ALA A 776 5.36 103.21 8.10
N TYR A 777 4.31 102.69 7.46
CA TYR A 777 3.99 101.26 7.41
C TYR A 777 5.09 100.44 6.73
N ILE A 778 5.59 100.93 5.59
CA ILE A 778 6.69 100.32 4.82
C ILE A 778 8.01 100.33 5.60
N ILE A 779 8.24 101.33 6.46
CA ILE A 779 9.49 101.44 7.23
C ILE A 779 9.41 100.67 8.57
N TYR A 780 8.26 100.68 9.26
CA TYR A 780 8.15 100.19 10.63
C TYR A 780 7.56 98.78 10.75
N ASP A 781 6.58 98.42 9.90
CA ASP A 781 5.80 97.17 10.08
C ASP A 781 6.16 96.10 9.04
N LEU A 782 6.76 96.50 7.91
CA LEU A 782 7.22 95.61 6.84
C LEU A 782 8.10 94.42 7.28
N PRO A 783 9.10 94.57 8.19
CA PRO A 783 9.92 93.42 8.61
C PRO A 783 9.11 92.33 9.34
N ASN A 784 8.04 92.70 10.04
CA ASN A 784 7.19 91.78 10.80
C ASN A 784 5.96 91.31 10.01
N SER A 785 5.52 92.04 8.99
CA SER A 785 4.37 91.70 8.16
C SER A 785 4.70 90.69 7.06
N ILE A 786 5.90 90.73 6.48
CA ILE A 786 6.30 89.84 5.37
C ILE A 786 6.24 88.35 5.77
N PRO A 787 6.81 87.89 6.91
CA PRO A 787 6.68 86.49 7.31
C PRO A 787 5.23 86.04 7.48
N ARG A 788 4.36 86.91 8.00
CA ARG A 788 2.93 86.65 8.17
C ARG A 788 2.18 86.55 6.85
N ASN A 789 2.47 87.46 5.92
CA ASN A 789 1.81 87.50 4.61
C ASN A 789 2.23 86.31 3.74
N VAL A 790 3.54 86.04 3.66
CA VAL A 790 4.10 84.82 3.03
C VAL A 790 3.47 83.57 3.64
N GLY A 791 3.39 83.53 4.98
CA GLY A 791 2.83 82.42 5.73
C GLY A 791 1.35 82.16 5.42
N ARG A 792 0.51 83.20 5.42
CA ARG A 792 -0.93 83.10 5.08
C ARG A 792 -1.16 82.71 3.63
N HIS A 793 -0.38 83.26 2.70
CA HIS A 793 -0.47 82.91 1.29
C HIS A 793 -0.05 81.46 1.04
N LEU A 794 1.02 80.98 1.70
CA LEU A 794 1.40 79.57 1.67
C LEU A 794 0.33 78.68 2.31
N GLN A 795 -0.26 79.10 3.44
CA GLN A 795 -1.32 78.36 4.11
C GLN A 795 -2.56 78.20 3.22
N SER A 796 -3.04 79.29 2.60
CA SER A 796 -4.20 79.25 1.70
C SER A 796 -3.91 78.46 0.43
N THR A 797 -2.71 78.58 -0.12
CA THR A 797 -2.26 77.79 -1.28
C THR A 797 -2.21 76.30 -0.94
N LEU A 798 -1.61 75.90 0.18
CA LEU A 798 -1.49 74.49 0.56
C LEU A 798 -2.83 73.86 1.00
N LEU A 799 -3.78 74.67 1.50
CA LEU A 799 -5.14 74.21 1.75
C LEU A 799 -5.95 74.03 0.46
N SER A 800 -5.63 74.78 -0.61
CA SER A 800 -6.39 74.78 -1.87
C SER A 800 -5.74 73.94 -3.00
N SER A 801 -4.43 73.67 -2.95
CA SER A 801 -3.62 73.30 -4.13
C SER A 801 -3.06 71.87 -4.15
N SER A 802 -3.62 70.90 -3.42
CA SER A 802 -3.09 69.51 -3.44
C SER A 802 -3.96 68.51 -4.24
N GLY A 803 -4.68 68.96 -5.27
CA GLY A 803 -5.46 68.13 -6.19
C GLY A 803 -4.88 68.09 -7.62
N ASN A 804 -5.01 66.95 -8.29
CA ASN A 804 -4.57 66.74 -9.68
C ASN A 804 -5.50 67.53 -10.64
N PRO A 805 -5.02 68.43 -11.52
CA PRO A 805 -5.88 69.23 -12.39
C PRO A 805 -6.57 68.44 -13.53
N ALA A 806 -6.48 67.11 -13.51
CA ALA A 806 -7.00 66.20 -14.54
C ALA A 806 -8.18 65.32 -14.06
N SER A 807 -8.66 65.50 -12.82
CA SER A 807 -9.82 64.77 -12.28
C SER A 807 -10.69 65.74 -11.49
N ASP A 808 -12.00 65.77 -11.76
CA ASP A 808 -13.03 66.59 -11.07
C ASP A 808 -13.22 66.26 -9.57
N ASP A 809 -12.29 65.53 -8.94
CA ASP A 809 -12.36 65.17 -7.53
C ASP A 809 -11.83 66.30 -6.64
N ALA A 810 -12.56 66.53 -5.54
CA ALA A 810 -12.36 67.57 -4.54
C ALA A 810 -10.88 67.84 -4.19
N THR A 811 -10.51 69.13 -4.15
CA THR A 811 -9.19 69.60 -3.67
C THR A 811 -8.92 69.09 -2.25
N VAL A 812 -8.03 68.11 -2.11
CA VAL A 812 -7.64 67.56 -0.80
C VAL A 812 -6.69 68.54 -0.11
N ALA A 813 -6.95 68.88 1.15
CA ALA A 813 -6.10 69.76 1.94
C ALA A 813 -4.73 69.11 2.19
N PHE A 814 -3.65 69.90 2.21
CA PHE A 814 -2.28 69.41 2.46
C PHE A 814 -2.13 68.49 3.70
N PRO A 815 -2.73 68.79 4.87
CA PRO A 815 -2.66 67.88 6.02
C PRO A 815 -3.27 66.50 5.75
N ASP A 816 -4.39 66.45 5.03
CA ASP A 816 -5.07 65.19 4.68
C ASP A 816 -4.29 64.43 3.61
N ALA A 817 -3.69 65.12 2.64
CA ALA A 817 -2.83 64.52 1.64
C ALA A 817 -1.56 63.90 2.25
N GLN A 818 -0.92 64.57 3.21
CA GLN A 818 0.23 64.03 3.94
C GLN A 818 -0.15 62.87 4.85
N ALA A 819 -1.26 62.98 5.60
CA ALA A 819 -1.77 61.88 6.41
C ALA A 819 -2.07 60.64 5.55
N ALA A 820 -2.70 60.80 4.39
CA ALA A 820 -2.97 59.71 3.46
C ALA A 820 -1.67 59.09 2.89
N ARG A 821 -0.67 59.92 2.53
CA ARG A 821 0.64 59.44 2.05
C ARG A 821 1.35 58.59 3.10
N VAL A 822 1.48 59.12 4.31
CA VAL A 822 2.17 58.44 5.41
C VAL A 822 1.44 57.15 5.77
N SER A 823 0.11 57.20 5.89
CA SER A 823 -0.72 56.03 6.22
C SER A 823 -0.65 54.93 5.16
N LYS A 824 -0.54 55.27 3.86
CA LYS A 824 -0.37 54.28 2.79
C LYS A 824 0.93 53.49 2.92
N GLU A 825 2.04 54.15 3.23
CA GLU A 825 3.32 53.45 3.44
C GLU A 825 3.32 52.63 4.74
N VAL A 826 2.74 53.14 5.83
CA VAL A 826 2.56 52.37 7.08
C VAL A 826 1.73 51.12 6.85
N ARG A 827 0.57 51.27 6.20
CA ARG A 827 -0.33 50.16 5.86
C ARG A 827 0.37 49.11 5.02
N LYS A 828 1.20 49.51 4.06
CA LYS A 828 1.98 48.59 3.23
C LYS A 828 2.98 47.77 4.06
N VAL A 829 3.65 48.37 5.04
CA VAL A 829 4.56 47.66 5.94
C VAL A 829 3.80 46.70 6.86
N MET A 830 2.72 47.17 7.50
CA MET A 830 1.89 46.34 8.39
C MET A 830 1.29 45.13 7.65
N ARG A 831 0.78 45.35 6.42
CA ARG A 831 0.30 44.25 5.56
C ARG A 831 1.38 43.25 5.22
N LEU A 832 2.61 43.69 4.99
CA LEU A 832 3.70 42.78 4.68
C LEU A 832 4.09 41.93 5.89
N ALA A 833 4.11 42.51 7.09
CA ALA A 833 4.34 41.77 8.33
C ALA A 833 3.20 40.77 8.61
N ALA A 834 1.94 41.21 8.49
CA ALA A 834 0.77 40.35 8.65
C ALA A 834 0.71 39.23 7.60
N TRP A 835 1.12 39.51 6.36
CA TRP A 835 1.18 38.51 5.30
C TRP A 835 2.22 37.42 5.58
N ASP A 836 3.43 37.76 6.04
CA ASP A 836 4.46 36.78 6.43
C ASP A 836 3.94 35.83 7.51
N LEU A 837 3.21 36.37 8.50
CA LEU A 837 2.63 35.57 9.57
C LEU A 837 1.49 34.67 9.08
N ARG A 838 0.58 35.20 8.25
CA ARG A 838 -0.52 34.43 7.64
C ARG A 838 0.00 33.27 6.80
N GLU A 839 1.03 33.49 5.99
CA GLU A 839 1.59 32.45 5.13
C GLU A 839 2.23 31.33 5.94
N ARG A 840 2.96 31.66 7.01
CA ARG A 840 3.55 30.65 7.92
C ARG A 840 2.51 29.87 8.67
N PHE A 841 1.48 30.56 9.19
CA PHE A 841 0.39 29.90 9.88
C PHE A 841 -0.33 28.93 8.93
N ARG A 842 -0.61 29.37 7.70
CA ARG A 842 -1.19 28.53 6.66
C ARG A 842 -0.32 27.31 6.36
N ALA A 843 0.98 27.51 6.09
CA ALA A 843 1.91 26.43 5.84
C ALA A 843 1.99 25.43 7.01
N ALA A 844 1.96 25.91 8.26
CA ALA A 844 1.98 25.07 9.44
C ALA A 844 0.68 24.28 9.66
N VAL A 845 -0.48 24.85 9.29
CA VAL A 845 -1.79 24.15 9.29
C VAL A 845 -1.83 23.11 8.17
N ASP A 846 -1.37 23.47 6.98
CA ASP A 846 -1.37 22.59 5.80
C ASP A 846 -0.43 21.39 6.04
N ALA A 847 0.79 21.61 6.53
CA ALA A 847 1.74 20.54 6.87
C ALA A 847 1.19 19.58 7.93
N ARG A 848 0.60 20.08 9.03
CA ARG A 848 -0.05 19.22 10.03
C ARG A 848 -1.30 18.53 9.48
N GLY A 849 -2.02 19.18 8.57
CA GLY A 849 -3.16 18.61 7.86
C GLY A 849 -2.77 17.46 6.94
N GLU A 850 -1.63 17.57 6.25
CA GLU A 850 -1.04 16.50 5.45
C GLU A 850 -0.59 15.33 6.33
N LEU A 851 0.13 15.60 7.42
CA LEU A 851 0.53 14.56 8.38
C LEU A 851 -0.68 13.79 8.93
N VAL A 852 -1.74 14.48 9.35
CA VAL A 852 -2.97 13.81 9.84
C VAL A 852 -3.61 12.97 8.74
N LYS A 853 -3.66 13.44 7.49
CA LYS A 853 -4.19 12.64 6.37
C LYS A 853 -3.35 11.40 6.11
N GLU A 854 -2.03 11.54 6.11
CA GLU A 854 -1.08 10.44 5.90
C GLU A 854 -1.23 9.37 6.99
N SER A 855 -1.21 9.78 8.27
CA SER A 855 -1.40 8.85 9.39
C SER A 855 -2.80 8.21 9.38
N GLU A 856 -3.87 8.94 9.00
CA GLU A 856 -5.23 8.37 8.84
C GLU A 856 -5.30 7.35 7.69
N GLU A 857 -4.61 7.59 6.57
CA GLU A 857 -4.51 6.64 5.46
C GLU A 857 -3.70 5.41 5.85
N GLN A 858 -2.59 5.59 6.58
CA GLN A 858 -1.78 4.50 7.09
C GLN A 858 -2.57 3.62 8.07
N GLU A 859 -3.30 4.21 9.01
CA GLU A 859 -4.18 3.48 9.93
C GLU A 859 -5.25 2.68 9.17
N LYS A 860 -5.87 3.28 8.14
CA LYS A 860 -6.86 2.59 7.29
C LYS A 860 -6.25 1.43 6.51
N LYS A 861 -5.07 1.61 5.92
CA LYS A 861 -4.34 0.55 5.18
C LYS A 861 -3.97 -0.60 6.10
N ALA A 862 -3.41 -0.30 7.27
CA ALA A 862 -3.05 -1.29 8.29
C ALA A 862 -4.27 -2.07 8.80
N ASN A 863 -5.40 -1.40 9.06
CA ASN A 863 -6.65 -2.07 9.46
C ASN A 863 -7.23 -2.98 8.36
N LYS A 864 -7.13 -2.58 7.09
CA LYS A 864 -7.52 -3.46 5.97
C LYS A 864 -6.62 -4.67 5.89
N ALA A 865 -5.31 -4.49 6.05
CA ALA A 865 -4.34 -5.58 6.03
C ALA A 865 -4.59 -6.59 7.16
N LEU A 866 -4.83 -6.13 8.39
CA LEU A 866 -5.17 -7.00 9.52
C LEU A 866 -6.40 -7.87 9.25
N LYS A 867 -7.48 -7.28 8.73
CA LYS A 867 -8.69 -8.03 8.37
C LYS A 867 -8.43 -9.07 7.29
N TRP A 868 -7.62 -8.71 6.31
CA TRP A 868 -7.24 -9.61 5.23
C TRP A 868 -6.39 -10.78 5.74
N PHE A 869 -5.40 -10.54 6.61
CA PHE A 869 -4.61 -11.62 7.21
C PHE A 869 -5.45 -12.55 8.11
N GLU A 870 -6.44 -12.01 8.84
CA GLU A 870 -7.40 -12.82 9.61
C GLU A 870 -8.27 -13.70 8.69
N GLU A 871 -8.67 -13.19 7.52
CA GLU A 871 -9.39 -13.97 6.52
C GLU A 871 -8.51 -15.06 5.89
N VAL A 872 -7.24 -14.76 5.63
CA VAL A 872 -6.26 -15.75 5.16
C VAL A 872 -6.10 -16.89 6.16
N GLU A 873 -5.99 -16.60 7.45
CA GLU A 873 -5.89 -17.63 8.50
C GLU A 873 -7.11 -18.56 8.49
N LYS A 874 -8.33 -17.99 8.40
CA LYS A 874 -9.58 -18.76 8.29
C LYS A 874 -9.64 -19.62 7.02
N ARG A 875 -9.17 -19.08 5.88
CA ARG A 875 -9.12 -19.82 4.61
C ARG A 875 -8.10 -20.95 4.68
N VAL A 876 -6.94 -20.74 5.29
CA VAL A 876 -5.92 -21.78 5.52
C VAL A 876 -6.49 -22.92 6.37
N ASP A 877 -7.19 -22.60 7.46
CA ASP A 877 -7.83 -23.62 8.29
C ASP A 877 -8.92 -24.39 7.53
N GLY A 878 -9.74 -23.70 6.73
CA GLY A 878 -10.73 -24.35 5.85
C GLY A 878 -10.09 -25.32 4.85
N ILE A 879 -8.98 -24.94 4.21
CA ILE A 879 -8.27 -25.82 3.27
C ILE A 879 -7.65 -27.02 4.02
N ARG A 880 -7.15 -26.85 5.24
CA ARG A 880 -6.62 -27.96 6.05
C ARG A 880 -7.69 -29.01 6.35
N GLU A 881 -8.91 -28.56 6.66
CA GLU A 881 -10.07 -29.46 6.83
C GLU A 881 -10.39 -30.23 5.54
N GLU A 882 -10.33 -29.56 4.38
CA GLU A 882 -10.52 -30.19 3.06
C GLU A 882 -9.50 -31.29 2.78
N VAL A 883 -8.22 -31.09 3.11
CA VAL A 883 -7.15 -32.11 2.95
C VAL A 883 -7.34 -33.32 3.89
N GLY A 884 -8.32 -33.28 4.80
CA GLY A 884 -8.57 -34.36 5.76
C GLY A 884 -7.62 -34.35 6.95
N ILE A 885 -6.90 -33.25 7.15
CA ILE A 885 -6.03 -33.02 8.29
C ILE A 885 -6.91 -32.37 9.37
N LYS A 886 -7.62 -33.19 10.15
CA LYS A 886 -8.37 -32.67 11.31
C LYS A 886 -7.39 -32.03 12.29
N VAL A 887 -7.65 -30.76 12.58
CA VAL A 887 -6.96 -29.91 13.59
C VAL A 887 -6.93 -30.56 14.95
#